data_AF-A0A812IZV4-F1
#
_entry.id   AF-A0A812IZV4-F1
#
_cell.length_a   1.000
_cell.length_b   1.000
_cell.length_c   1.000
_cell.angle_alpha   90.00
_cell.angle_beta   90.00
_cell.angle_gamma   90.00
#
_symmetry.space_group_name_H-M   'P 1'
#
loop_
_entity.id
_entity.type
_entity.pdbx_description
1 polymer ?
#
loop_
_entity_poly.entity_id
_entity_poly.type
_entity_poly.pdbx_seq_one_letter_code
_entity_poly.pdbx_strand_id
1 'polypeptide(L)'
;MIPIGRGQRELIIGDRQTGKTVVALDTIINQKEFYDRGEPVFCVYVAIGQKGSTVAGIAKTLEEKGAMDYTVIVASNASDPAPMQFYAPFAGAAIAEYFRDTGRPALIVFDDLSKQAVAYREVSLLLRRPPGREAYPGDVFYLHSRLLERAAKVINDDTIASQMNDLPESLKGKVKGGGSITALPIIETQAGDVSAYIPTNVISITDGQIFLESDLFNSGVRPAINVGISVSRVGGSAQIKSMKKVAGTLKLDQAQYRELEAFAKFGSDLDAATMAVINKGKRNVEILKQGVNSPVAVENQIAIIYLGTKGLLNKDAITQMRPYAQKLEEILMNVSATLDASEGVYSRQSEQVKKVLLVTISSNRGLAGAFNANIMKKALAEIQAHPERQYEVLSIGKKTYDLLSRKGEKVIGHHNNLYDDITFENVSAIAESLMEKFANGEYDQIQLIYNQFKNAAVQRVQLEQMLPVREIQKDEHSGQLADYIYEPSKEEILEDLIPKSLKTQLFKAVLDSHASEHGARMTAMHKAAITNEILEIVGGAEALNGIIAYFLSNYITGSLKAVGQKLKSIRINQSNVPLKWKFDDEIGTLVDEYNRMLQELEASAAILAKTERESAWREMAKQVAHEIKNPLTPMRLNVQYLEKTLKTEQPEKLREFTESMISQIDTLTGIAEAFSRFASMPELKSEEFAAREIIQRTTALYPEYRIEFETEDHNIQLKGDKDQLETYRYVAVQNIAFVLVDIGEYQNVIIDLMERGVNGIGQDLESNPDVRVIILTGSGEKAFVAGADIKEFADFNVQEGTELAARGHDMLFDLVENLNKPVIAAVNGFALGGGLELAMACHVRIASTNARMGLPETGLGVIPGYGGTQRLANLVGKGRAMEMICTAEMIKADRAYETGLVNQLVAPEELMESCQAMAVKMIKNSPQAIQSAIRSVNAGFKFGMNGFKVEIEEFGKCFGTEDFKEGTRAFLEKRKANFKA
;
A
#
# COMPACT_ATOMS: atom_id res chain seq x y z
N MET A 1 6.95 -8.20 -2.21
CA MET A 1 5.65 -7.59 -1.81
C MET A 1 4.63 -8.65 -1.40
N ILE A 2 4.41 -9.68 -2.21
CA ILE A 2 3.49 -10.79 -1.93
C ILE A 2 4.29 -12.10 -1.94
N PRO A 3 4.97 -12.47 -0.84
CA PRO A 3 5.80 -13.67 -0.79
C PRO A 3 4.96 -14.94 -0.69
N ILE A 4 5.41 -16.01 -1.35
CA ILE A 4 4.74 -17.32 -1.40
C ILE A 4 5.64 -18.36 -0.74
N GLY A 5 5.14 -19.02 0.32
CA GLY A 5 5.83 -20.08 1.04
C GLY A 5 5.61 -21.47 0.43
N ARG A 6 6.49 -22.41 0.78
CA ARG A 6 6.29 -23.84 0.47
C ARG A 6 5.12 -24.40 1.28
N GLY A 7 4.08 -24.87 0.61
CA GLY A 7 2.81 -25.30 1.24
C GLY A 7 1.69 -24.26 1.21
N GLN A 8 1.95 -23.07 0.67
CA GLN A 8 0.96 -21.98 0.58
C GLN A 8 0.08 -22.11 -0.67
N ARG A 9 -1.14 -21.57 -0.58
CA ARG A 9 -2.09 -21.43 -1.69
C ARG A 9 -2.21 -19.95 -2.04
N GLU A 10 -1.67 -19.52 -3.18
CA GLU A 10 -1.69 -18.11 -3.58
C GLU A 10 -2.47 -17.94 -4.88
N LEU A 11 -3.62 -17.26 -4.82
CA LEU A 11 -4.49 -17.03 -5.97
C LEU A 11 -3.87 -16.05 -6.96
N ILE A 12 -3.83 -16.37 -8.25
CA ILE A 12 -3.56 -15.42 -9.33
C ILE A 12 -4.89 -15.08 -10.00
N ILE A 13 -5.34 -13.83 -9.85
CA ILE A 13 -6.67 -13.41 -10.29
C ILE A 13 -6.60 -12.14 -11.14
N GLY A 14 -7.44 -12.05 -12.16
CA GLY A 14 -7.53 -10.87 -13.01
C GLY A 14 -8.17 -11.15 -14.35
N ASP A 15 -8.32 -10.10 -15.15
CA ASP A 15 -9.00 -10.16 -16.44
C ASP A 15 -8.20 -10.93 -17.50
N ARG A 16 -8.84 -11.18 -18.64
CA ARG A 16 -8.13 -11.76 -19.80
C ARG A 16 -6.93 -10.90 -20.18
N GLN A 17 -5.85 -11.57 -20.58
CA GLN A 17 -4.63 -10.93 -21.11
C GLN A 17 -3.88 -10.00 -20.12
N THR A 18 -4.08 -10.14 -18.81
CA THR A 18 -3.33 -9.36 -17.80
C THR A 18 -1.99 -9.98 -17.37
N GLY A 19 -1.62 -11.13 -17.93
CA GLY A 19 -0.33 -11.81 -17.63
C GLY A 19 -0.39 -12.93 -16.58
N LYS A 20 -1.59 -13.43 -16.21
CA LYS A 20 -1.77 -14.49 -15.19
C LYS A 20 -0.90 -15.74 -15.44
N THR A 21 -1.01 -16.33 -16.63
CA THR A 21 -0.24 -17.52 -17.01
C THR A 21 1.26 -17.24 -17.02
N VAL A 22 1.68 -16.04 -17.43
CA VAL A 22 3.11 -15.66 -17.45
C VAL A 22 3.71 -15.69 -16.04
N VAL A 23 3.02 -15.13 -15.04
CA VAL A 23 3.48 -15.17 -13.64
C VAL A 23 3.66 -16.61 -13.16
N ALA A 24 2.74 -17.51 -13.52
CA ALA A 24 2.83 -18.91 -13.15
C ALA A 24 3.98 -19.64 -13.87
N LEU A 25 4.18 -19.40 -15.16
CA LEU A 25 5.28 -19.99 -15.94
C LEU A 25 6.65 -19.50 -15.47
N ASP A 26 6.79 -18.20 -15.21
CA ASP A 26 8.02 -17.63 -14.64
C ASP A 26 8.36 -18.28 -13.31
N THR A 27 7.35 -18.58 -12.50
CA THR A 27 7.54 -19.28 -11.22
C THR A 27 8.07 -20.70 -11.45
N ILE A 28 7.57 -21.43 -12.44
CA ILE A 28 8.05 -22.78 -12.81
C ILE A 28 9.49 -22.71 -13.35
N ILE A 29 9.76 -21.79 -14.27
CA ILE A 29 11.11 -21.61 -14.87
C ILE A 29 12.13 -21.27 -13.79
N ASN A 30 11.77 -20.43 -12.81
CA ASN A 30 12.66 -20.07 -11.70
C ASN A 30 13.06 -21.27 -10.81
N GLN A 31 12.33 -22.40 -10.87
CA GLN A 31 12.70 -23.59 -10.09
C GLN A 31 13.91 -24.35 -10.65
N LYS A 32 14.34 -24.04 -11.88
CA LYS A 32 15.47 -24.71 -12.55
C LYS A 32 16.75 -24.67 -11.73
N GLU A 33 17.04 -23.53 -11.08
CA GLU A 33 18.22 -23.38 -10.21
C GLU A 33 18.21 -24.40 -9.06
N PHE A 34 17.04 -24.76 -8.52
CA PHE A 34 16.92 -25.78 -7.48
C PHE A 34 17.06 -27.20 -8.05
N TYR A 35 16.53 -27.44 -9.25
CA TYR A 35 16.71 -28.70 -9.97
C TYR A 35 18.19 -28.97 -10.28
N ASP A 36 18.90 -27.99 -10.85
CA ASP A 36 20.33 -28.09 -11.20
C ASP A 36 21.22 -28.32 -9.97
N ARG A 37 20.80 -27.86 -8.78
CA ARG A 37 21.48 -28.08 -7.49
C ARG A 37 21.17 -29.43 -6.83
N GLY A 38 20.25 -30.22 -7.39
CA GLY A 38 19.82 -31.49 -6.81
C GLY A 38 18.79 -31.36 -5.68
N GLU A 39 18.16 -30.20 -5.49
CA GLU A 39 17.09 -29.95 -4.51
C GLU A 39 15.76 -29.58 -5.20
N PRO A 40 15.25 -30.44 -6.10
CA PRO A 40 14.21 -30.05 -7.05
C PRO A 40 12.88 -29.71 -6.38
N VAL A 41 12.21 -28.69 -6.93
CA VAL A 41 10.78 -28.43 -6.71
C VAL A 41 10.03 -28.94 -7.94
N PHE A 42 9.31 -30.04 -7.80
CA PHE A 42 8.60 -30.66 -8.92
C PHE A 42 7.35 -29.85 -9.28
N CYS A 43 7.18 -29.52 -10.55
CA CYS A 43 6.12 -28.65 -11.00
C CYS A 43 5.00 -29.45 -11.69
N VAL A 44 3.76 -29.04 -11.50
CA VAL A 44 2.57 -29.59 -12.18
C VAL A 44 1.76 -28.43 -12.74
N TYR A 45 1.60 -28.38 -14.07
CA TYR A 45 0.80 -27.37 -14.74
C TYR A 45 -0.48 -28.01 -15.28
N VAL A 46 -1.64 -27.63 -14.72
CA VAL A 46 -2.94 -28.16 -15.12
C VAL A 46 -3.63 -27.16 -16.05
N ALA A 47 -3.74 -27.49 -17.33
CA ALA A 47 -4.47 -26.72 -18.32
C ALA A 47 -5.93 -27.19 -18.40
N ILE A 48 -6.88 -26.28 -18.17
CA ILE A 48 -8.31 -26.57 -18.05
C ILE A 48 -9.06 -25.71 -19.06
N GLY A 49 -9.70 -26.34 -20.05
CA GLY A 49 -10.47 -25.65 -21.09
C GLY A 49 -9.62 -24.68 -21.95
N GLN A 50 -8.31 -24.88 -22.00
CA GLN A 50 -7.39 -24.10 -22.83
C GLN A 50 -7.39 -24.60 -24.28
N LYS A 51 -6.98 -23.77 -25.23
CA LYS A 51 -6.76 -24.23 -26.62
C LYS A 51 -5.52 -25.12 -26.66
N GLY A 52 -5.58 -26.24 -27.40
CA GLY A 52 -4.43 -27.15 -27.54
C GLY A 52 -3.17 -26.46 -28.07
N SER A 53 -3.32 -25.48 -28.97
CA SER A 53 -2.21 -24.65 -29.46
C SER A 53 -1.55 -23.82 -28.36
N THR A 54 -2.32 -23.33 -27.38
CA THR A 54 -1.80 -22.58 -26.23
C THR A 54 -1.00 -23.50 -25.33
N VAL A 55 -1.52 -24.70 -25.03
CA VAL A 55 -0.81 -25.70 -24.23
C VAL A 55 0.49 -26.14 -24.90
N ALA A 56 0.48 -26.35 -26.22
CA ALA A 56 1.69 -26.68 -26.98
C ALA A 56 2.74 -25.55 -26.91
N GLY A 57 2.31 -24.28 -27.00
CA GLY A 57 3.21 -23.13 -26.83
C GLY A 57 3.82 -23.05 -25.43
N ILE A 58 3.05 -23.40 -24.40
CA ILE A 58 3.54 -23.48 -23.01
C ILE A 58 4.56 -24.60 -22.86
N ALA A 59 4.26 -25.81 -23.36
CA ALA A 59 5.19 -26.94 -23.33
C ALA A 59 6.52 -26.58 -24.03
N LYS A 60 6.44 -26.00 -25.23
CA LYS A 60 7.62 -25.53 -25.97
C LYS A 60 8.43 -24.51 -25.17
N THR A 61 7.78 -23.55 -24.53
CA THR A 61 8.47 -22.55 -23.70
C THR A 61 9.19 -23.19 -22.52
N LEU A 62 8.56 -24.17 -21.86
CA LEU A 62 9.17 -24.91 -20.75
C LEU A 62 10.33 -25.78 -21.24
N GLU A 63 10.24 -26.40 -22.42
CA GLU A 63 11.34 -27.13 -23.05
C GLU A 63 12.52 -26.22 -23.40
N GLU A 64 12.27 -25.11 -24.10
CA GLU A 64 13.29 -24.11 -24.49
C GLU A 64 14.03 -23.52 -23.27
N LYS A 65 13.35 -23.46 -22.12
CA LYS A 65 13.92 -22.97 -20.85
C LYS A 65 14.49 -24.07 -19.95
N GLY A 66 14.46 -25.34 -20.38
CA GLY A 66 14.94 -26.49 -19.59
C GLY A 66 14.13 -26.76 -18.33
N ALA A 67 12.87 -26.32 -18.29
CA ALA A 67 11.95 -26.51 -17.17
C ALA A 67 11.07 -27.77 -17.29
N MET A 68 11.00 -28.35 -18.49
CA MET A 68 10.17 -29.54 -18.75
C MET A 68 10.66 -30.78 -18.00
N ASP A 69 11.97 -30.90 -17.72
CA ASP A 69 12.59 -32.04 -17.01
C ASP A 69 12.01 -32.31 -15.61
N TYR A 70 11.46 -31.28 -14.97
CA TYR A 70 10.85 -31.36 -13.65
C TYR A 70 9.38 -30.91 -13.64
N THR A 71 8.76 -30.76 -14.81
CA THR A 71 7.37 -30.30 -14.93
C THR A 71 6.48 -31.35 -15.58
N VAL A 72 5.32 -31.61 -14.97
CA VAL A 72 4.26 -32.44 -15.56
C VAL A 72 3.13 -31.53 -16.04
N ILE A 73 2.72 -31.67 -17.30
CA ILE A 73 1.54 -30.97 -17.84
C ILE A 73 0.35 -31.92 -17.84
N VAL A 74 -0.73 -31.54 -17.15
CA VAL A 74 -2.04 -32.22 -17.21
C VAL A 74 -2.95 -31.37 -18.07
N ALA A 75 -3.25 -31.83 -19.29
CA ALA A 75 -4.04 -31.07 -20.24
C ALA A 75 -5.45 -31.65 -20.38
N SER A 76 -6.47 -30.81 -20.17
CA SER A 76 -7.82 -31.00 -20.66
C SER A 76 -8.21 -29.76 -21.46
N ASN A 77 -8.16 -29.88 -22.78
CA ASN A 77 -8.36 -28.80 -23.73
C ASN A 77 -9.85 -28.43 -23.85
N ALA A 78 -10.13 -27.28 -24.45
CA ALA A 78 -11.49 -26.82 -24.74
C ALA A 78 -12.30 -27.79 -25.62
N SER A 79 -11.62 -28.63 -26.42
CA SER A 79 -12.24 -29.67 -27.25
C SER A 79 -12.65 -30.93 -26.46
N ASP A 80 -12.10 -31.10 -25.26
CA ASP A 80 -12.32 -32.28 -24.44
C ASP A 80 -13.65 -32.14 -23.68
N PRO A 81 -14.34 -33.26 -23.38
CA PRO A 81 -15.66 -33.22 -22.77
C PRO A 81 -15.61 -32.64 -21.34
N ALA A 82 -16.70 -31.98 -20.90
CA ALA A 82 -16.78 -31.31 -19.60
C ALA A 82 -16.34 -32.16 -18.39
N PRO A 83 -16.63 -33.48 -18.30
CA PRO A 83 -16.10 -34.32 -17.24
C PRO A 83 -14.56 -34.35 -17.15
N MET A 84 -13.84 -34.32 -18.28
CA MET A 84 -12.38 -34.26 -18.27
C MET A 84 -11.87 -32.93 -17.71
N GLN A 85 -12.48 -31.82 -18.12
CA GLN A 85 -12.13 -30.49 -17.61
C GLN A 85 -12.41 -30.37 -16.10
N PHE A 86 -13.50 -31.00 -15.64
CA PHE A 86 -13.85 -31.09 -14.23
C PHE A 86 -12.82 -31.91 -13.41
N TYR A 87 -12.34 -33.05 -13.93
CA TYR A 87 -11.43 -33.94 -13.20
C TYR A 87 -9.94 -33.62 -13.34
N ALA A 88 -9.52 -32.88 -14.37
CA ALA A 88 -8.11 -32.57 -14.61
C ALA A 88 -7.40 -31.94 -13.39
N PRO A 89 -7.99 -30.99 -12.64
CA PRO A 89 -7.35 -30.44 -11.43
C PRO A 89 -7.17 -31.48 -10.33
N PHE A 90 -8.12 -32.40 -10.16
CA PHE A 90 -7.99 -33.48 -9.17
C PHE A 90 -6.89 -34.48 -9.53
N ALA A 91 -6.71 -34.77 -10.82
CA ALA A 91 -5.61 -35.60 -11.33
C ALA A 91 -4.26 -34.92 -11.12
N GLY A 92 -4.15 -33.63 -11.45
CA GLY A 92 -2.94 -32.84 -11.18
C GLY A 92 -2.58 -32.79 -9.69
N ALA A 93 -3.57 -32.58 -8.82
CA ALA A 93 -3.35 -32.60 -7.37
C ALA A 93 -2.86 -33.98 -6.88
N ALA A 94 -3.39 -35.08 -7.41
CA ALA A 94 -2.92 -36.43 -7.04
C ALA A 94 -1.46 -36.67 -7.46
N ILE A 95 -1.05 -36.16 -8.62
CA ILE A 95 0.36 -36.21 -9.07
C ILE A 95 1.25 -35.38 -8.12
N ALA A 96 0.82 -34.18 -7.74
CA ALA A 96 1.56 -33.32 -6.80
C ALA A 96 1.67 -33.96 -5.39
N GLU A 97 0.62 -34.64 -4.93
CA GLU A 97 0.60 -35.36 -3.65
C GLU A 97 1.64 -36.49 -3.59
N TYR A 98 1.88 -37.19 -4.70
CA TYR A 98 2.97 -38.17 -4.75
C TYR A 98 4.32 -37.57 -4.32
N PHE A 99 4.63 -36.36 -4.78
CA PHE A 99 5.86 -35.67 -4.38
C PHE A 99 5.80 -35.23 -2.91
N ARG A 100 4.70 -34.60 -2.49
CA ARG A 100 4.46 -34.17 -1.11
C ARG A 100 4.66 -35.29 -0.10
N ASP A 101 3.98 -36.41 -0.33
CA ASP A 101 3.91 -37.50 0.64
C ASP A 101 5.21 -38.30 0.67
N THR A 102 6.05 -38.19 -0.36
CA THR A 102 7.40 -38.78 -0.38
C THR A 102 8.49 -37.80 0.08
N GLY A 103 8.11 -36.76 0.82
CA GLY A 103 9.03 -35.80 1.44
C GLY A 103 9.59 -34.73 0.50
N ARG A 104 9.04 -34.59 -0.71
CA ARG A 104 9.56 -33.68 -1.76
C ARG A 104 8.64 -32.48 -1.94
N PRO A 105 9.19 -31.29 -2.23
CA PRO A 105 8.39 -30.11 -2.52
C PRO A 105 7.85 -30.17 -3.95
N ALA A 106 6.58 -29.77 -4.11
CA ALA A 106 5.90 -29.62 -5.38
C ALA A 106 5.23 -28.25 -5.49
N LEU A 107 5.14 -27.76 -6.72
CA LEU A 107 4.40 -26.57 -7.13
C LEU A 107 3.30 -27.00 -8.11
N ILE A 108 2.06 -26.63 -7.88
CA ILE A 108 0.95 -26.91 -8.78
C ILE A 108 0.27 -25.62 -9.25
N VAL A 109 0.02 -25.50 -10.55
CA VAL A 109 -0.69 -24.39 -11.18
C VAL A 109 -2.00 -24.92 -11.76
N PHE A 110 -3.12 -24.23 -11.51
CA PHE A 110 -4.42 -24.54 -12.10
C PHE A 110 -4.87 -23.42 -13.04
N ASP A 111 -4.83 -23.63 -14.37
CA ASP A 111 -5.08 -22.62 -15.41
C ASP A 111 -6.27 -23.01 -16.33
N ASP A 112 -7.52 -22.68 -16.00
CA ASP A 112 -7.95 -21.95 -14.80
C ASP A 112 -9.18 -22.59 -14.11
N LEU A 113 -9.36 -22.27 -12.82
CA LEU A 113 -10.45 -22.83 -12.02
C LEU A 113 -11.81 -22.22 -12.37
N SER A 114 -11.86 -21.07 -13.05
CA SER A 114 -13.10 -20.52 -13.59
C SER A 114 -13.69 -21.50 -14.61
N LYS A 115 -12.87 -22.04 -15.51
CA LYS A 115 -13.28 -23.05 -16.50
C LYS A 115 -13.64 -24.39 -15.85
N GLN A 116 -12.96 -24.79 -14.77
CA GLN A 116 -13.37 -25.98 -14.00
C GLN A 116 -14.78 -25.83 -13.41
N ALA A 117 -15.10 -24.66 -12.83
CA ALA A 117 -16.43 -24.40 -12.28
C ALA A 117 -17.51 -24.40 -13.36
N VAL A 118 -17.23 -23.86 -14.54
CA VAL A 118 -18.14 -23.91 -15.70
C VAL A 118 -18.38 -25.35 -16.15
N ALA A 119 -17.34 -26.17 -16.24
CA ALA A 119 -17.47 -27.58 -16.57
C ALA A 119 -18.28 -28.36 -15.53
N TYR A 120 -18.07 -28.08 -14.23
CA TYR A 120 -18.87 -28.70 -13.16
C TYR A 120 -20.34 -28.31 -13.23
N ARG A 121 -20.62 -27.03 -13.53
CA ARG A 121 -21.98 -26.53 -13.75
C ARG A 121 -22.66 -27.28 -14.88
N GLU A 122 -21.99 -27.45 -16.03
CA GLU A 122 -22.53 -28.19 -17.17
C GLU A 122 -22.87 -29.64 -16.79
N VAL A 123 -21.92 -30.36 -16.18
CA VAL A 123 -22.13 -31.74 -15.73
C VAL A 123 -23.29 -31.84 -14.75
N SER A 124 -23.37 -30.93 -13.78
CA SER A 124 -24.42 -30.93 -12.75
C SER A 124 -25.81 -30.65 -13.33
N LEU A 125 -25.93 -29.70 -14.25
CA LEU A 125 -27.19 -29.38 -14.92
C LEU A 125 -27.67 -30.54 -15.81
N LEU A 126 -26.76 -31.19 -16.55
CA LEU A 126 -27.08 -32.37 -17.35
C LEU A 126 -27.54 -33.55 -16.49
N LEU A 127 -26.99 -33.68 -15.28
CA LEU A 127 -27.42 -34.65 -14.27
C LEU A 127 -28.70 -34.24 -13.53
N ARG A 128 -29.35 -33.13 -13.92
CA ARG A 128 -30.57 -32.59 -13.31
C ARG A 128 -30.46 -32.30 -11.82
N ARG A 129 -29.25 -31.97 -11.34
CA ARG A 129 -29.08 -31.46 -9.98
C ARG A 129 -29.60 -30.01 -9.91
N PRO A 130 -30.27 -29.61 -8.83
CA PRO A 130 -30.78 -28.24 -8.68
C PRO A 130 -29.66 -27.19 -8.79
N PRO A 131 -29.83 -26.12 -9.60
CA PRO A 131 -28.88 -25.03 -9.66
C PRO A 131 -29.01 -24.09 -8.44
N GLY A 132 -27.88 -23.50 -8.04
CA GLY A 132 -27.79 -22.43 -7.05
C GLY A 132 -27.50 -21.06 -7.69
N ARG A 133 -26.75 -20.21 -6.98
CA ARG A 133 -26.38 -18.85 -7.44
C ARG A 133 -25.59 -18.91 -8.75
N GLU A 134 -25.94 -18.02 -9.70
CA GLU A 134 -25.32 -17.96 -11.05
C GLU A 134 -25.37 -19.30 -11.83
N ALA A 135 -26.40 -20.10 -11.52
CA ALA A 135 -26.63 -21.45 -12.04
C ALA A 135 -25.55 -22.50 -11.70
N TYR A 136 -24.56 -22.17 -10.87
CA TYR A 136 -23.60 -23.16 -10.38
C TYR A 136 -24.25 -24.14 -9.39
N PRO A 137 -23.69 -25.35 -9.21
CA PRO A 137 -24.19 -26.28 -8.20
C PRO A 137 -24.03 -25.72 -6.79
N GLY A 138 -24.92 -26.08 -5.86
CA GLY A 138 -24.87 -25.57 -4.48
C GLY A 138 -23.56 -25.89 -3.73
N ASP A 139 -22.81 -26.90 -4.18
CA ASP A 139 -21.53 -27.33 -3.64
C ASP A 139 -20.31 -26.86 -4.47
N VAL A 140 -20.45 -25.83 -5.32
CA VAL A 140 -19.33 -25.29 -6.11
C VAL A 140 -18.20 -24.73 -5.23
N PHE A 141 -18.49 -24.24 -4.03
CA PHE A 141 -17.46 -23.89 -3.05
C PHE A 141 -16.64 -25.13 -2.64
N TYR A 142 -17.34 -26.23 -2.35
CA TYR A 142 -16.72 -27.48 -1.93
C TYR A 142 -15.82 -28.11 -3.01
N LEU A 143 -16.17 -27.91 -4.29
CA LEU A 143 -15.32 -28.31 -5.43
C LEU A 143 -13.89 -27.76 -5.29
N HIS A 144 -13.75 -26.44 -5.07
CA HIS A 144 -12.44 -25.80 -5.00
C HIS A 144 -11.80 -25.92 -3.61
N SER A 145 -12.58 -25.90 -2.52
CA SER A 145 -12.01 -26.00 -1.17
C SER A 145 -11.34 -27.35 -0.95
N ARG A 146 -12.01 -28.46 -1.28
CA ARG A 146 -11.41 -29.81 -1.15
C ARG A 146 -10.22 -30.03 -2.09
N LEU A 147 -10.14 -29.28 -3.18
CA LEU A 147 -9.00 -29.32 -4.10
C LEU A 147 -7.80 -28.57 -3.51
N LEU A 148 -8.00 -27.32 -3.08
CA LEU A 148 -6.94 -26.45 -2.63
C LEU A 148 -6.46 -26.77 -1.22
N GLU A 149 -7.31 -27.30 -0.33
CA GLU A 149 -6.90 -27.79 1.00
C GLU A 149 -5.93 -28.99 0.94
N ARG A 150 -5.82 -29.66 -0.21
CA ARG A 150 -4.78 -30.69 -0.43
C ARG A 150 -3.39 -30.07 -0.57
N ALA A 151 -3.29 -28.78 -0.87
CA ALA A 151 -2.02 -28.08 -0.90
C ALA A 151 -1.58 -27.69 0.52
N ALA A 152 -0.61 -28.42 1.06
CA ALA A 152 -0.15 -28.26 2.44
C ALA A 152 1.34 -28.62 2.58
N LYS A 153 1.92 -28.26 3.72
CA LYS A 153 3.27 -28.68 4.15
C LYS A 153 3.15 -29.78 5.22
N VAL A 154 3.74 -30.94 4.94
CA VAL A 154 3.80 -32.07 5.88
C VAL A 154 4.84 -31.77 6.96
N ILE A 155 4.54 -32.18 8.19
CA ILE A 155 5.47 -32.07 9.31
C ILE A 155 6.78 -32.78 8.98
N ASN A 156 7.91 -32.24 9.44
CA ASN A 156 9.23 -32.81 9.18
C ASN A 156 9.54 -33.94 10.18
N ASP A 157 8.68 -34.96 10.20
CA ASP A 157 8.80 -36.14 11.05
C ASP A 157 8.25 -37.37 10.30
N ASP A 158 9.12 -38.33 10.01
CA ASP A 158 8.78 -39.54 9.25
C ASP A 158 7.84 -40.48 10.04
N THR A 159 7.93 -40.50 11.37
CA THR A 159 7.07 -41.35 12.20
C THR A 159 5.63 -40.86 12.16
N ILE A 160 5.43 -39.55 12.26
CA ILE A 160 4.11 -38.92 12.19
C ILE A 160 3.57 -38.99 10.77
N ALA A 161 4.40 -38.71 9.75
CA ALA A 161 3.97 -38.78 8.36
C ALA A 161 3.49 -40.19 7.96
N SER A 162 4.14 -41.24 8.47
CA SER A 162 3.73 -42.63 8.20
C SER A 162 2.35 -43.01 8.75
N GLN A 163 1.81 -42.23 9.69
CA GLN A 163 0.50 -42.43 10.33
C GLN A 163 -0.61 -41.55 9.72
N MET A 164 -0.36 -40.90 8.58
CA MET A 164 -1.40 -40.10 7.91
C MET A 164 -2.61 -40.96 7.52
N ASN A 165 -3.80 -40.41 7.76
CA ASN A 165 -5.06 -41.05 7.38
C ASN A 165 -5.20 -41.12 5.85
N ASP A 166 -5.98 -42.10 5.38
CA ASP A 166 -6.37 -42.25 3.96
C ASP A 166 -5.20 -42.38 2.96
N LEU A 167 -4.04 -42.87 3.42
CA LEU A 167 -2.90 -43.19 2.55
C LEU A 167 -3.23 -44.34 1.59
N PRO A 168 -3.09 -44.14 0.26
CA PRO A 168 -3.29 -45.22 -0.70
C PRO A 168 -2.24 -46.31 -0.52
N GLU A 169 -2.62 -47.57 -0.74
CA GLU A 169 -1.73 -48.72 -0.53
C GLU A 169 -0.41 -48.62 -1.29
N SER A 170 -0.43 -48.01 -2.48
CA SER A 170 0.75 -47.78 -3.32
C SER A 170 1.79 -46.81 -2.73
N LEU A 171 1.37 -45.98 -1.75
CA LEU A 171 2.24 -45.05 -1.03
C LEU A 171 2.69 -45.58 0.33
N LYS A 172 2.03 -46.59 0.89
CA LYS A 172 2.43 -47.20 2.17
C LYS A 172 3.88 -47.70 2.05
N GLY A 173 4.75 -47.24 2.96
CA GLY A 173 6.19 -47.53 2.96
C GLY A 173 7.08 -46.59 2.12
N LYS A 174 6.51 -45.65 1.37
CA LYS A 174 7.26 -44.58 0.66
C LYS A 174 7.11 -43.20 1.30
N VAL A 175 6.21 -43.08 2.28
CA VAL A 175 5.89 -41.81 2.92
C VAL A 175 7.08 -41.27 3.71
N LYS A 176 7.35 -39.97 3.56
CA LYS A 176 8.37 -39.22 4.29
C LYS A 176 7.85 -37.84 4.70
N GLY A 177 8.31 -37.36 5.84
CA GLY A 177 8.00 -36.03 6.34
C GLY A 177 8.62 -34.91 5.51
N GLY A 178 8.17 -33.68 5.77
CA GLY A 178 8.79 -32.45 5.27
C GLY A 178 8.43 -32.02 3.85
N GLY A 179 7.74 -32.86 3.08
CA GLY A 179 7.27 -32.51 1.73
C GLY A 179 6.16 -31.46 1.75
N SER A 180 5.89 -30.85 0.60
CA SER A 180 4.90 -29.76 0.50
C SER A 180 4.30 -29.62 -0.89
N ILE A 181 3.05 -29.17 -0.99
CA ILE A 181 2.47 -28.69 -2.25
C ILE A 181 2.17 -27.20 -2.10
N THR A 182 2.78 -26.37 -2.93
CA THR A 182 2.38 -24.98 -3.11
C THR A 182 1.42 -24.89 -4.28
N ALA A 183 0.28 -24.24 -4.12
CA ALA A 183 -0.73 -24.11 -5.18
C ALA A 183 -0.86 -22.67 -5.66
N LEU A 184 -0.86 -22.50 -6.99
CA LEU A 184 -1.15 -21.26 -7.69
C LEU A 184 -2.43 -21.42 -8.53
N PRO A 185 -3.62 -21.37 -7.91
CA PRO A 185 -4.86 -21.36 -8.68
C PRO A 185 -4.99 -20.07 -9.48
N ILE A 186 -5.46 -20.18 -10.71
CA ILE A 186 -5.78 -19.04 -11.56
C ILE A 186 -7.30 -18.86 -11.63
N ILE A 187 -7.76 -17.62 -11.51
CA ILE A 187 -9.15 -17.22 -11.74
C ILE A 187 -9.19 -16.08 -12.76
N GLU A 188 -10.04 -16.27 -13.77
CA GLU A 188 -10.39 -15.22 -14.73
C GLU A 188 -11.59 -14.43 -14.22
N THR A 189 -11.41 -13.12 -14.01
CA THR A 189 -12.49 -12.17 -13.73
C THR A 189 -13.08 -11.63 -15.04
N GLN A 190 -14.28 -11.05 -14.95
CA GLN A 190 -14.89 -10.29 -16.03
C GLN A 190 -14.95 -8.83 -15.61
N ALA A 191 -14.39 -7.93 -16.43
CA ALA A 191 -14.36 -6.48 -16.18
C ALA A 191 -13.80 -6.09 -14.79
N GLY A 192 -12.78 -6.80 -14.31
CA GLY A 192 -12.12 -6.54 -13.03
C GLY A 192 -12.93 -6.91 -11.80
N ASP A 193 -14.11 -7.54 -11.94
CA ASP A 193 -14.98 -7.83 -10.81
C ASP A 193 -14.47 -9.01 -9.95
N VAL A 194 -13.79 -8.67 -8.86
CA VAL A 194 -13.34 -9.61 -7.83
C VAL A 194 -14.45 -10.02 -6.86
N SER A 195 -15.60 -9.34 -6.88
CA SER A 195 -16.75 -9.61 -6.01
C SER A 195 -17.72 -10.65 -6.56
N ALA A 196 -17.51 -11.08 -7.82
CA ALA A 196 -18.25 -12.17 -8.43
C ALA A 196 -18.15 -13.48 -7.62
N TYR A 197 -19.12 -14.37 -7.81
CA TYR A 197 -19.32 -15.51 -6.92
C TYR A 197 -18.13 -16.48 -6.85
N ILE A 198 -17.58 -16.90 -8.00
CA ILE A 198 -16.44 -17.83 -8.05
C ILE A 198 -15.14 -17.17 -7.54
N PRO A 199 -14.76 -15.95 -7.98
CA PRO A 199 -13.65 -15.21 -7.38
C PRO A 199 -13.69 -15.13 -5.85
N THR A 200 -14.82 -14.70 -5.29
CA THR A 200 -14.97 -14.53 -3.83
C THR A 200 -14.80 -15.86 -3.09
N ASN A 201 -15.35 -16.95 -3.64
CA ASN A 201 -15.17 -18.29 -3.07
C ASN A 201 -13.69 -18.66 -2.99
N VAL A 202 -12.93 -18.50 -4.08
CA VAL A 202 -11.52 -18.90 -4.11
C VAL A 202 -10.64 -17.99 -3.25
N ILE A 203 -10.92 -16.68 -3.20
CA ILE A 203 -10.23 -15.72 -2.30
C ILE A 203 -10.39 -16.14 -0.82
N SER A 204 -11.55 -16.68 -0.45
CA SER A 204 -11.79 -17.14 0.92
C SER A 204 -11.05 -18.45 1.26
N ILE A 205 -10.68 -19.25 0.26
CA ILE A 205 -9.98 -20.53 0.43
C ILE A 205 -8.46 -20.33 0.45
N THR A 206 -7.92 -19.44 -0.38
CA THR A 206 -6.46 -19.25 -0.51
C THR A 206 -5.87 -18.44 0.64
N ASP A 207 -4.55 -18.59 0.83
CA ASP A 207 -3.77 -17.87 1.83
C ASP A 207 -3.40 -16.44 1.40
N GLY A 208 -3.87 -16.01 0.24
CA GLY A 208 -3.50 -14.75 -0.37
C GLY A 208 -3.95 -14.67 -1.81
N GLN A 209 -3.73 -13.50 -2.42
CA GLN A 209 -4.03 -13.25 -3.82
C GLN A 209 -3.06 -12.25 -4.43
N ILE A 210 -2.75 -12.47 -5.71
CA ILE A 210 -2.08 -11.58 -6.63
C ILE A 210 -3.13 -11.14 -7.65
N PHE A 211 -3.59 -9.89 -7.54
CA PHE A 211 -4.55 -9.31 -8.47
C PHE A 211 -3.83 -8.59 -9.61
N LEU A 212 -4.10 -9.01 -10.83
CA LEU A 212 -3.54 -8.44 -12.06
C LEU A 212 -4.58 -7.58 -12.77
N GLU A 213 -4.24 -6.32 -13.01
CA GLU A 213 -5.15 -5.30 -13.51
C GLU A 213 -4.80 -4.87 -14.95
N SER A 214 -5.84 -4.69 -15.77
CA SER A 214 -5.70 -4.33 -17.19
C SER A 214 -5.05 -2.95 -17.38
N ASP A 215 -5.40 -1.97 -16.55
CA ASP A 215 -4.88 -0.60 -16.67
C ASP A 215 -3.39 -0.51 -16.33
N LEU A 216 -2.95 -1.27 -15.34
CA LEU A 216 -1.52 -1.42 -15.02
C LEU A 216 -0.77 -2.09 -16.18
N PHE A 217 -1.36 -3.13 -16.78
CA PHE A 217 -0.77 -3.82 -17.91
C PHE A 217 -0.62 -2.90 -19.14
N ASN A 218 -1.65 -2.10 -19.43
CA ASN A 218 -1.71 -1.16 -20.55
C ASN A 218 -0.78 0.05 -20.37
N SER A 219 -0.59 0.51 -19.14
CA SER A 219 0.37 1.58 -18.79
C SER A 219 1.84 1.11 -18.74
N GLY A 220 2.11 -0.15 -19.08
CA GLY A 220 3.46 -0.71 -19.15
C GLY A 220 4.03 -1.17 -17.81
N VAL A 221 3.21 -1.28 -16.76
CA VAL A 221 3.59 -1.92 -15.49
C VAL A 221 3.38 -3.43 -15.62
N ARG A 222 4.47 -4.19 -15.78
CA ARG A 222 4.44 -5.65 -15.96
C ARG A 222 5.49 -6.27 -15.04
N PRO A 223 5.15 -7.22 -14.14
CA PRO A 223 3.82 -7.79 -13.92
C PRO A 223 2.83 -6.76 -13.37
N ALA A 224 1.58 -6.83 -13.83
CA ALA A 224 0.53 -5.82 -13.60
C ALA A 224 -0.15 -5.95 -12.23
N ILE A 225 0.65 -6.09 -11.17
CA ILE A 225 0.18 -6.40 -9.83
C ILE A 225 -0.38 -5.13 -9.17
N ASN A 226 -1.66 -5.17 -8.81
CA ASN A 226 -2.26 -4.15 -7.96
C ASN A 226 -1.85 -4.39 -6.50
N VAL A 227 -1.01 -3.50 -5.95
CA VAL A 227 -0.40 -3.66 -4.62
C VAL A 227 -1.41 -3.50 -3.48
N GLY A 228 -2.50 -2.74 -3.69
CA GLY A 228 -3.54 -2.51 -2.69
C GLY A 228 -4.38 -3.75 -2.44
N ILE A 229 -4.82 -4.41 -3.52
CA ILE A 229 -5.70 -5.59 -3.44
C ILE A 229 -4.91 -6.88 -3.18
N SER A 230 -3.67 -6.95 -3.66
CA SER A 230 -2.85 -8.16 -3.51
C SER A 230 -2.32 -8.32 -2.09
N VAL A 231 -2.37 -9.53 -1.52
CA VAL A 231 -1.93 -9.82 -0.15
C VAL A 231 -1.46 -11.27 -0.02
N SER A 232 -0.50 -11.51 0.87
CA SER A 232 -0.12 -12.86 1.33
C SER A 232 -0.30 -12.89 2.85
N ARG A 233 -1.17 -13.79 3.34
CA ARG A 233 -1.48 -13.96 4.77
C ARG A 233 -0.33 -14.63 5.53
N VAL A 234 0.52 -15.41 4.85
CA VAL A 234 1.76 -15.95 5.42
C VAL A 234 2.81 -14.84 5.63
N GLY A 235 2.81 -13.84 4.76
CA GLY A 235 3.59 -12.62 4.91
C GLY A 235 5.11 -12.87 5.03
N GLY A 236 5.76 -12.13 5.92
CA GLY A 236 7.23 -12.15 6.07
C GLY A 236 7.81 -13.50 6.51
N SER A 237 7.00 -14.45 6.98
CA SER A 237 7.45 -15.80 7.34
C SER A 237 7.86 -16.63 6.11
N ALA A 238 7.32 -16.29 4.93
CA ALA A 238 7.72 -16.90 3.66
C ALA A 238 9.00 -16.28 3.06
N GLN A 239 9.59 -15.26 3.70
CA GLN A 239 10.76 -14.55 3.19
C GLN A 239 12.03 -14.92 3.93
N ILE A 240 13.16 -14.96 3.21
CA ILE A 240 14.48 -14.99 3.84
C ILE A 240 14.74 -13.69 4.59
N LYS A 241 15.51 -13.75 5.68
CA LYS A 241 15.78 -12.62 6.60
C LYS A 241 16.22 -11.35 5.86
N SER A 242 17.08 -11.50 4.84
CA SER A 242 17.58 -10.40 4.02
C SER A 242 16.46 -9.72 3.23
N MET A 243 15.60 -10.49 2.56
CA MET A 243 14.45 -9.97 1.81
C MET A 243 13.45 -9.25 2.73
N LYS A 244 13.16 -9.85 3.90
CA LYS A 244 12.27 -9.24 4.91
C LYS A 244 12.76 -7.86 5.37
N LYS A 245 14.08 -7.72 5.56
CA LYS A 245 14.68 -6.45 6.00
C LYS A 245 14.61 -5.36 4.94
N VAL A 246 14.79 -5.71 3.66
CA VAL A 246 14.81 -4.71 2.57
C VAL A 246 13.42 -4.38 2.03
N ALA A 247 12.50 -5.35 2.01
CA ALA A 247 11.18 -5.18 1.40
C ALA A 247 10.06 -4.86 2.40
N GLY A 248 10.38 -4.72 3.70
CA GLY A 248 9.38 -4.61 4.77
C GLY A 248 8.40 -3.45 4.61
N THR A 249 8.87 -2.28 4.20
CA THR A 249 8.00 -1.10 3.95
C THR A 249 7.52 -1.00 2.51
N LEU A 250 8.07 -1.79 1.59
CA LEU A 250 7.89 -1.59 0.15
C LEU A 250 6.42 -1.65 -0.28
N LYS A 251 5.62 -2.54 0.33
CA LYS A 251 4.18 -2.64 0.04
C LYS A 251 3.43 -1.38 0.48
N LEU A 252 3.71 -0.90 1.69
CA LEU A 252 3.09 0.32 2.24
C LEU A 252 3.53 1.55 1.46
N ASP A 253 4.83 1.66 1.14
CA ASP A 253 5.39 2.73 0.31
C ASP A 253 4.71 2.79 -1.07
N GLN A 254 4.41 1.63 -1.68
CA GLN A 254 3.72 1.55 -2.96
C GLN A 254 2.22 1.82 -2.87
N ALA A 255 1.57 1.45 -1.76
CA ALA A 255 0.17 1.80 -1.52
C ALA A 255 0.00 3.33 -1.36
N GLN A 256 0.80 3.95 -0.48
CA GLN A 256 0.84 5.40 -0.29
C GLN A 256 1.20 6.14 -1.59
N TYR A 257 2.14 5.59 -2.36
CA TYR A 257 2.46 6.15 -3.68
C TYR A 257 1.24 6.22 -4.60
N ARG A 258 0.46 5.14 -4.70
CA ARG A 258 -0.70 5.09 -5.60
C ARG A 258 -1.79 6.06 -5.18
N GLU A 259 -2.01 6.18 -3.88
CA GLU A 259 -2.92 7.15 -3.28
C GLU A 259 -2.50 8.59 -3.64
N LEU A 260 -1.23 8.93 -3.39
CA LEU A 260 -0.70 10.26 -3.70
C LEU A 260 -0.56 10.53 -5.21
N GLU A 261 -0.29 9.51 -6.04
CA GLU A 261 -0.24 9.63 -7.50
C GLU A 261 -1.62 9.98 -8.08
N ALA A 262 -2.69 9.41 -7.54
CA ALA A 262 -4.05 9.76 -7.93
C ALA A 262 -4.39 11.21 -7.55
N PHE A 263 -4.00 11.64 -6.34
CA PHE A 263 -4.18 13.01 -5.85
C PHE A 263 -3.37 14.04 -6.67
N ALA A 264 -2.11 13.72 -6.99
CA ALA A 264 -1.19 14.59 -7.74
C ALA A 264 -1.62 14.87 -9.19
N LYS A 265 -2.57 14.10 -9.76
CA LYS A 265 -3.13 14.39 -11.09
C LYS A 265 -4.03 15.64 -11.10
N PHE A 266 -4.43 16.12 -9.93
CA PHE A 266 -5.39 17.22 -9.79
C PHE A 266 -4.83 18.47 -9.10
N GLY A 267 -3.65 18.39 -8.47
CA GLY A 267 -2.97 19.51 -7.79
C GLY A 267 -1.77 20.06 -8.57
N SER A 268 -1.65 21.39 -8.68
CA SER A 268 -0.55 22.07 -9.37
C SER A 268 0.70 22.25 -8.50
N ASP A 269 0.53 22.38 -7.18
CA ASP A 269 1.62 22.53 -6.22
C ASP A 269 1.59 21.41 -5.19
N LEU A 270 2.64 20.58 -5.19
CA LEU A 270 2.84 19.49 -4.24
C LEU A 270 3.98 19.89 -3.30
N ASP A 271 3.76 19.75 -1.99
CA ASP A 271 4.80 20.02 -1.00
C ASP A 271 5.99 19.06 -1.17
N ALA A 272 7.15 19.45 -0.65
CA ALA A 272 8.40 18.71 -0.82
C ALA A 272 8.33 17.27 -0.25
N ALA A 273 7.55 17.04 0.81
CA ALA A 273 7.40 15.71 1.40
C ALA A 273 6.53 14.81 0.51
N THR A 274 5.39 15.31 0.02
CA THR A 274 4.54 14.59 -0.94
C THR A 274 5.29 14.29 -2.25
N MET A 275 6.05 15.26 -2.77
CA MET A 275 6.91 15.05 -3.94
C MET A 275 7.98 13.99 -3.69
N ALA A 276 8.57 13.93 -2.49
CA ALA A 276 9.54 12.91 -2.14
C ALA A 276 8.91 11.50 -2.15
N VAL A 277 7.70 11.34 -1.60
CA VAL A 277 6.98 10.06 -1.62
C VAL A 277 6.58 9.67 -3.04
N ILE A 278 6.07 10.60 -3.85
CA ILE A 278 5.72 10.36 -5.26
C ILE A 278 6.95 9.94 -6.06
N ASN A 279 8.08 10.63 -5.89
CA ASN A 279 9.31 10.30 -6.57
C ASN A 279 9.86 8.94 -6.14
N LYS A 280 9.87 8.65 -4.82
CA LYS A 280 10.25 7.32 -4.29
C LYS A 280 9.35 6.23 -4.87
N GLY A 281 8.05 6.48 -4.93
CA GLY A 281 7.08 5.52 -5.44
C GLY A 281 7.20 5.25 -6.94
N LYS A 282 7.38 6.29 -7.77
CA LYS A 282 7.70 6.17 -9.21
C LYS A 282 8.93 5.29 -9.43
N ARG A 283 10.00 5.55 -8.68
CA ARG A 283 11.24 4.76 -8.74
C ARG A 283 11.01 3.31 -8.36
N ASN A 284 10.21 3.05 -7.34
CA ASN A 284 9.86 1.70 -6.92
C ASN A 284 8.94 0.97 -7.90
N VAL A 285 8.06 1.65 -8.65
CA VAL A 285 7.30 1.02 -9.76
C VAL A 285 8.27 0.59 -10.87
N GLU A 286 9.16 1.51 -11.26
CA GLU A 286 10.33 1.20 -12.10
C GLU A 286 11.39 0.36 -11.37
N ILE A 287 11.12 -0.09 -10.15
CA ILE A 287 11.80 -1.11 -9.36
C ILE A 287 11.50 -2.55 -9.80
N LEU A 288 10.22 -2.69 -10.09
CA LEU A 288 9.46 -3.93 -9.99
C LEU A 288 8.97 -4.44 -11.34
N LYS A 289 9.09 -3.63 -12.41
CA LYS A 289 8.83 -4.11 -13.77
C LYS A 289 9.80 -5.23 -14.17
N GLN A 290 9.32 -6.28 -14.80
CA GLN A 290 10.12 -7.43 -15.16
C GLN A 290 9.71 -7.94 -16.54
N GLY A 291 10.69 -8.44 -17.30
CA GLY A 291 10.46 -9.09 -18.59
C GLY A 291 9.80 -10.46 -18.42
N VAL A 292 9.14 -10.91 -19.48
CA VAL A 292 8.52 -12.25 -19.57
C VAL A 292 9.59 -13.32 -19.70
N ASN A 293 9.42 -14.49 -19.05
CA ASN A 293 10.34 -15.63 -19.14
C ASN A 293 11.77 -15.30 -18.67
N SER A 294 11.89 -14.32 -17.76
CA SER A 294 13.15 -13.79 -17.24
C SER A 294 13.09 -13.63 -15.71
N PRO A 295 12.94 -14.73 -14.96
CA PRO A 295 12.95 -14.68 -13.50
C PRO A 295 14.30 -14.18 -12.98
N VAL A 296 14.27 -13.45 -11.86
CA VAL A 296 15.47 -12.87 -11.23
C VAL A 296 15.79 -13.63 -9.96
N ALA A 297 17.05 -14.05 -9.78
CA ALA A 297 17.50 -14.72 -8.55
C ALA A 297 17.28 -13.84 -7.30
N VAL A 298 17.03 -14.48 -6.15
CA VAL A 298 16.60 -13.78 -4.92
C VAL A 298 17.64 -12.77 -4.42
N GLU A 299 18.93 -13.05 -4.57
CA GLU A 299 20.03 -12.16 -4.24
C GLU A 299 20.01 -10.88 -5.09
N ASN A 300 19.73 -11.00 -6.39
CA ASN A 300 19.64 -9.88 -7.31
C ASN A 300 18.38 -9.05 -7.01
N GLN A 301 17.26 -9.69 -6.69
CA GLN A 301 16.06 -8.99 -6.23
C GLN A 301 16.32 -8.18 -4.96
N ILE A 302 17.04 -8.75 -3.98
CA ILE A 302 17.40 -8.05 -2.72
C ILE A 302 18.26 -6.83 -3.02
N ALA A 303 19.29 -6.96 -3.85
CA ALA A 303 20.17 -5.85 -4.21
C ALA A 303 19.38 -4.72 -4.88
N ILE A 304 18.55 -5.07 -5.87
CA ILE A 304 17.73 -4.13 -6.62
C ILE A 304 16.72 -3.40 -5.71
N ILE A 305 16.02 -4.12 -4.82
CA ILE A 305 15.06 -3.53 -3.87
C ILE A 305 15.78 -2.66 -2.82
N TYR A 306 16.96 -3.07 -2.36
CA TYR A 306 17.75 -2.28 -1.41
C TYR A 306 18.16 -0.93 -2.01
N LEU A 307 18.62 -0.93 -3.25
CA LEU A 307 18.98 0.29 -3.97
C LEU A 307 17.78 1.24 -4.13
N GLY A 308 16.61 0.71 -4.47
CA GLY A 308 15.36 1.49 -4.56
C GLY A 308 14.91 2.06 -3.20
N THR A 309 14.89 1.22 -2.16
CA THR A 309 14.42 1.63 -0.81
C THR A 309 15.35 2.61 -0.12
N LYS A 310 16.65 2.60 -0.41
CA LYS A 310 17.62 3.57 0.10
C LYS A 310 17.75 4.85 -0.73
N GLY A 311 17.01 4.95 -1.83
CA GLY A 311 17.07 6.13 -2.71
C GLY A 311 18.41 6.31 -3.42
N LEU A 312 19.23 5.27 -3.48
CA LEU A 312 20.58 5.28 -4.07
C LEU A 312 20.56 5.33 -5.61
N LEU A 313 19.37 5.28 -6.21
CA LEU A 313 19.16 5.34 -7.64
C LEU A 313 18.32 6.57 -7.99
N ASN A 314 18.84 7.43 -8.88
CA ASN A 314 18.10 8.56 -9.45
C ASN A 314 17.19 8.09 -10.60
N LYS A 315 16.11 8.82 -10.89
CA LYS A 315 15.08 8.46 -11.89
C LYS A 315 15.67 8.16 -13.28
N ASP A 316 16.67 8.93 -13.68
CA ASP A 316 17.36 8.77 -14.98
C ASP A 316 18.28 7.54 -15.00
N ALA A 317 18.94 7.24 -13.87
CA ALA A 317 19.77 6.03 -13.73
C ALA A 317 18.92 4.74 -13.71
N ILE A 318 17.71 4.76 -13.14
CA ILE A 318 16.80 3.60 -13.07
C ILE A 318 16.25 3.23 -14.44
N THR A 319 15.87 4.24 -15.22
CA THR A 319 15.36 4.05 -16.59
C THR A 319 16.47 3.49 -17.49
N GLN A 320 17.72 3.88 -17.26
CA GLN A 320 18.90 3.39 -17.98
C GLN A 320 19.44 2.04 -17.46
N MET A 321 19.15 1.60 -16.24
CA MET A 321 19.80 0.39 -15.69
C MET A 321 19.18 -0.95 -16.10
N ARG A 322 17.92 -1.01 -16.55
CA ARG A 322 17.14 -2.26 -16.49
C ARG A 322 17.18 -3.15 -17.73
N PRO A 323 17.30 -2.61 -18.96
CA PRO A 323 17.66 -3.40 -20.13
C PRO A 323 19.05 -3.10 -20.67
N TYR A 324 19.69 -1.98 -20.28
CA TYR A 324 20.93 -1.55 -20.92
C TYR A 324 22.19 -2.04 -20.21
N ALA A 325 22.29 -2.22 -18.89
CA ALA A 325 23.60 -2.59 -18.31
C ALA A 325 24.16 -3.92 -18.85
N GLN A 326 23.32 -4.97 -18.92
CA GLN A 326 23.72 -6.27 -19.50
C GLN A 326 23.80 -6.23 -21.03
N LYS A 327 22.88 -5.49 -21.69
CA LYS A 327 22.83 -5.41 -23.16
C LYS A 327 23.87 -4.46 -23.74
N LEU A 328 24.32 -3.47 -22.97
CA LEU A 328 25.44 -2.57 -23.26
C LEU A 328 26.76 -3.32 -23.07
N GLU A 329 26.88 -4.17 -22.04
CA GLU A 329 27.99 -5.14 -21.97
C GLU A 329 27.98 -6.03 -23.21
N GLU A 330 26.84 -6.63 -23.58
CA GLU A 330 26.69 -7.50 -24.75
C GLU A 330 26.94 -6.77 -26.09
N ILE A 331 26.53 -5.51 -26.21
CA ILE A 331 26.79 -4.65 -27.39
C ILE A 331 28.27 -4.24 -27.42
N LEU A 332 28.86 -3.84 -26.29
CA LEU A 332 30.29 -3.54 -26.18
C LEU A 332 31.12 -4.79 -26.49
N MET A 333 30.67 -5.98 -26.07
CA MET A 333 31.28 -7.27 -26.39
C MET A 333 31.19 -7.58 -27.89
N ASN A 334 30.02 -7.37 -28.51
CA ASN A 334 29.82 -7.62 -29.94
C ASN A 334 30.60 -6.63 -30.83
N VAL A 335 30.65 -5.34 -30.46
CA VAL A 335 31.36 -4.30 -31.23
C VAL A 335 32.87 -4.45 -31.05
N SER A 336 33.36 -4.70 -29.84
CA SER A 336 34.81 -4.93 -29.59
C SER A 336 35.36 -6.19 -30.25
N ALA A 337 34.55 -7.25 -30.41
CA ALA A 337 34.94 -8.48 -31.09
C ALA A 337 35.10 -8.34 -32.62
N THR A 338 34.68 -7.22 -33.21
CA THR A 338 34.76 -6.95 -34.67
C THR A 338 35.77 -5.86 -35.07
N LEU A 339 36.48 -5.26 -34.12
CA LEU A 339 37.49 -4.23 -34.38
C LEU A 339 38.89 -4.81 -34.25
N ASP A 340 39.78 -4.45 -35.18
CA ASP A 340 41.20 -4.77 -35.07
C ASP A 340 41.79 -4.06 -33.84
N ALA A 341 42.58 -4.78 -33.05
CA ALA A 341 43.11 -4.38 -31.73
C ALA A 341 43.96 -3.08 -31.69
N SER A 342 44.08 -2.36 -32.81
CA SER A 342 44.95 -1.19 -32.99
C SER A 342 44.27 0.18 -32.96
N GLU A 343 42.94 0.29 -32.99
CA GLU A 343 42.30 1.57 -33.35
C GLU A 343 41.64 2.38 -32.20
N GLY A 344 41.47 1.83 -30.99
CA GLY A 344 40.84 2.56 -29.86
C GLY A 344 41.78 2.87 -28.69
N VAL A 345 41.72 4.10 -28.14
CA VAL A 345 42.57 4.55 -27.01
C VAL A 345 42.41 3.66 -25.76
N TYR A 346 41.19 3.19 -25.47
CA TYR A 346 40.87 2.37 -24.28
C TYR A 346 40.90 0.85 -24.52
N SER A 347 41.10 0.42 -25.77
CA SER A 347 41.22 -0.99 -26.18
C SER A 347 42.64 -1.38 -26.61
N ARG A 348 43.55 -0.41 -26.77
CA ARG A 348 44.97 -0.63 -27.08
C ARG A 348 45.61 -1.54 -26.04
N GLN A 349 46.01 -2.74 -26.46
CA GLN A 349 46.80 -3.65 -25.64
C GLN A 349 48.30 -3.40 -25.85
N SER A 350 49.07 -3.35 -24.77
CA SER A 350 50.53 -3.28 -24.83
C SER A 350 51.11 -4.70 -24.97
N GLU A 351 52.09 -4.89 -25.86
CA GLU A 351 52.78 -6.18 -26.05
C GLU A 351 53.45 -6.69 -24.76
N GLN A 352 53.79 -5.79 -23.83
CA GLN A 352 54.27 -6.11 -22.48
C GLN A 352 53.71 -5.11 -21.46
N VAL A 353 52.89 -5.60 -20.52
CA VAL A 353 52.39 -4.80 -19.39
C VAL A 353 53.54 -4.55 -18.41
N LYS A 354 54.03 -3.30 -18.31
CA LYS A 354 55.12 -2.91 -17.41
C LYS A 354 54.62 -2.14 -16.20
N LYS A 355 53.58 -1.31 -16.34
CA LYS A 355 53.13 -0.39 -15.29
C LYS A 355 51.63 -0.53 -15.05
N VAL A 356 51.24 -0.90 -13.83
CA VAL A 356 49.86 -1.23 -13.46
C VAL A 356 49.36 -0.32 -12.34
N LEU A 357 48.17 0.25 -12.52
CA LEU A 357 47.46 0.97 -11.46
C LEU A 357 46.45 0.05 -10.77
N LEU A 358 46.66 -0.20 -9.47
CA LEU A 358 45.75 -0.94 -8.61
C LEU A 358 44.83 0.02 -7.86
N VAL A 359 43.54 -0.01 -8.18
CA VAL A 359 42.50 0.72 -7.46
C VAL A 359 41.94 -0.19 -6.38
N THR A 360 42.04 0.19 -5.11
CA THR A 360 41.51 -0.62 -3.99
C THR A 360 40.38 0.11 -3.29
N ILE A 361 39.26 -0.56 -3.02
CA ILE A 361 38.12 0.02 -2.30
C ILE A 361 38.04 -0.56 -0.89
N SER A 362 38.26 0.25 0.14
CA SER A 362 38.34 -0.13 1.57
C SER A 362 37.55 0.82 2.49
N SER A 363 37.26 0.42 3.73
CA SER A 363 36.48 1.25 4.67
C SER A 363 37.36 2.19 5.49
N ASN A 364 36.81 3.32 5.95
CA ASN A 364 37.47 4.23 6.89
C ASN A 364 37.36 3.78 8.36
N ARG A 365 36.37 2.96 8.70
CA ARG A 365 35.93 2.72 10.09
C ARG A 365 36.52 1.41 10.65
N GLY A 366 36.81 1.41 11.96
CA GLY A 366 37.67 0.40 12.61
C GLY A 366 37.02 -0.93 12.98
N LEU A 367 35.69 -1.06 12.91
CA LEU A 367 34.96 -2.22 13.45
C LEU A 367 34.84 -3.42 12.49
N ALA A 368 35.53 -3.41 11.34
CA ALA A 368 35.46 -4.44 10.30
C ALA A 368 36.85 -5.01 9.91
N GLY A 369 37.57 -5.61 10.87
CA GLY A 369 38.96 -6.07 10.68
C GLY A 369 39.16 -7.05 9.51
N ALA A 370 38.26 -8.02 9.31
CA ALA A 370 38.36 -9.00 8.22
C ALA A 370 38.07 -8.40 6.83
N PHE A 371 37.23 -7.37 6.75
CA PHE A 371 36.82 -6.71 5.50
C PHE A 371 38.02 -6.05 4.80
N ASN A 372 38.75 -5.20 5.53
CA ASN A 372 39.94 -4.52 5.00
C ASN A 372 41.12 -5.47 4.82
N ALA A 373 41.28 -6.46 5.71
CA ALA A 373 42.40 -7.42 5.64
C ALA A 373 42.39 -8.26 4.36
N ASN A 374 41.21 -8.66 3.87
CA ASN A 374 41.09 -9.49 2.68
C ASN A 374 41.43 -8.73 1.38
N ILE A 375 40.99 -7.47 1.26
CA ILE A 375 41.36 -6.59 0.13
C ILE A 375 42.88 -6.42 0.08
N MET A 376 43.50 -6.13 1.23
CA MET A 376 44.95 -6.00 1.33
C MET A 376 45.69 -7.30 0.96
N LYS A 377 45.21 -8.45 1.46
CA LYS A 377 45.83 -9.74 1.16
C LYS A 377 45.79 -10.03 -0.34
N LYS A 378 44.70 -9.67 -1.01
CA LYS A 378 44.57 -9.84 -2.46
C LYS A 378 45.46 -8.86 -3.24
N ALA A 379 45.53 -7.60 -2.83
CA ALA A 379 46.41 -6.60 -3.45
C ALA A 379 47.89 -7.00 -3.36
N LEU A 380 48.33 -7.42 -2.17
CA LEU A 380 49.71 -7.90 -1.99
C LEU A 380 49.98 -9.20 -2.75
N ALA A 381 49.01 -10.12 -2.83
CA ALA A 381 49.16 -11.34 -3.60
C ALA A 381 49.31 -11.07 -5.11
N GLU A 382 48.61 -10.06 -5.65
CA GLU A 382 48.74 -9.65 -7.05
C GLU A 382 50.12 -9.05 -7.33
N ILE A 383 50.60 -8.15 -6.46
CA ILE A 383 51.94 -7.53 -6.57
C ILE A 383 53.04 -8.60 -6.48
N GLN A 384 52.89 -9.58 -5.59
CA GLN A 384 53.86 -10.66 -5.42
C GLN A 384 53.83 -11.71 -6.54
N ALA A 385 52.67 -11.93 -7.18
CA ALA A 385 52.54 -12.88 -8.28
C ALA A 385 53.24 -12.41 -9.55
N HIS A 386 53.43 -11.09 -9.71
CA HIS A 386 54.01 -10.47 -10.90
C HIS A 386 55.12 -9.46 -10.55
N PRO A 387 56.25 -9.90 -9.96
CA PRO A 387 57.33 -9.02 -9.54
C PRO A 387 58.01 -8.26 -10.69
N GLU A 388 57.80 -8.70 -11.94
CA GLU A 388 58.29 -8.04 -13.15
C GLU A 388 57.54 -6.73 -13.51
N ARG A 389 56.40 -6.46 -12.86
CA ARG A 389 55.55 -5.27 -13.13
C ARG A 389 55.73 -4.20 -12.05
N GLN A 390 55.70 -2.94 -12.45
CA GLN A 390 55.66 -1.80 -11.54
C GLN A 390 54.22 -1.47 -11.16
N TYR A 391 53.89 -1.66 -9.87
CA TYR A 391 52.57 -1.36 -9.33
C TYR A 391 52.54 0.01 -8.65
N GLU A 392 51.48 0.77 -8.90
CA GLU A 392 51.09 1.95 -8.11
C GLU A 392 49.66 1.75 -7.59
N VAL A 393 49.37 2.27 -6.40
CA VAL A 393 48.07 2.03 -5.74
C VAL A 393 47.31 3.33 -5.56
N LEU A 394 46.04 3.34 -5.98
CA LEU A 394 45.06 4.37 -5.65
C LEU A 394 44.05 3.79 -4.65
N SER A 395 43.97 4.37 -3.44
CA SER A 395 43.10 3.86 -2.38
C SER A 395 41.81 4.67 -2.27
N ILE A 396 40.67 4.03 -2.48
CA ILE A 396 39.36 4.57 -2.09
C ILE A 396 39.12 4.11 -0.65
N GLY A 397 39.12 5.07 0.28
CA GLY A 397 39.12 4.82 1.73
C GLY A 397 40.52 4.79 2.38
N LYS A 398 40.55 5.13 3.67
CA LYS A 398 41.76 5.46 4.44
C LYS A 398 42.57 4.24 4.90
N LYS A 399 41.91 3.09 5.16
CA LYS A 399 42.59 1.96 5.82
C LYS A 399 43.60 1.25 4.93
N THR A 400 43.29 1.06 3.65
CA THR A 400 44.26 0.46 2.71
C THR A 400 45.43 1.42 2.44
N TYR A 401 45.16 2.73 2.34
CA TYR A 401 46.20 3.77 2.26
C TYR A 401 47.18 3.69 3.44
N ASP A 402 46.68 3.75 4.67
CA ASP A 402 47.50 3.76 5.89
C ASP A 402 48.39 2.50 6.00
N LEU A 403 47.88 1.35 5.58
CA LEU A 403 48.56 0.05 5.74
C LEU A 403 49.53 -0.27 4.60
N LEU A 404 49.20 0.02 3.34
CA LEU A 404 50.13 -0.19 2.22
C LEU A 404 51.29 0.80 2.26
N SER A 405 51.04 2.04 2.67
CA SER A 405 52.10 3.04 2.88
C SER A 405 53.11 2.59 3.95
N ARG A 406 52.65 1.95 5.03
CA ARG A 406 53.53 1.39 6.09
C ARG A 406 54.38 0.22 5.61
N LYS A 407 53.97 -0.49 4.55
CA LYS A 407 54.72 -1.61 3.97
C LYS A 407 55.71 -1.18 2.87
N GLY A 408 55.78 0.12 2.56
CA GLY A 408 56.72 0.66 1.57
C GLY A 408 56.22 0.61 0.12
N GLU A 409 54.94 0.30 -0.11
CA GLU A 409 54.34 0.31 -1.45
C GLU A 409 54.05 1.75 -1.92
N LYS A 410 54.17 2.00 -3.23
CA LYS A 410 53.98 3.33 -3.82
C LYS A 410 52.50 3.66 -3.98
N VAL A 411 51.91 4.33 -2.98
CA VAL A 411 50.51 4.79 -3.00
C VAL A 411 50.44 6.23 -3.52
N ILE A 412 49.76 6.45 -4.64
CA ILE A 412 49.76 7.73 -5.38
C ILE A 412 48.68 8.71 -4.92
N GLY A 413 47.67 8.24 -4.19
CA GLY A 413 46.58 9.08 -3.71
C GLY A 413 45.52 8.31 -2.92
N HIS A 414 44.61 9.05 -2.29
CA HIS A 414 43.47 8.47 -1.61
C HIS A 414 42.20 9.35 -1.69
N HIS A 415 41.05 8.69 -1.72
CA HIS A 415 39.73 9.33 -1.63
C HIS A 415 39.04 8.90 -0.33
N ASN A 416 39.13 9.72 0.72
CA ASN A 416 38.65 9.34 2.06
C ASN A 416 37.17 9.65 2.28
N ASN A 417 36.62 10.74 1.72
CA ASN A 417 35.25 11.19 2.07
C ASN A 417 34.15 10.52 1.22
N LEU A 418 34.53 9.61 0.31
CA LEU A 418 33.57 9.02 -0.63
C LEU A 418 32.45 8.23 0.08
N TYR A 419 32.72 7.66 1.27
CA TYR A 419 31.74 6.91 2.05
C TYR A 419 30.75 7.76 2.85
N ASP A 420 31.07 9.05 3.08
CA ASP A 420 30.17 9.94 3.79
C ASP A 420 29.08 10.48 2.84
N ASP A 421 29.37 10.54 1.53
CA ASP A 421 28.42 10.92 0.47
C ASP A 421 28.74 10.22 -0.87
N ILE A 422 28.17 9.01 -1.07
CA ILE A 422 28.36 8.21 -2.29
C ILE A 422 27.37 8.68 -3.37
N THR A 423 27.81 9.58 -4.25
CA THR A 423 27.05 10.01 -5.44
C THR A 423 27.71 9.52 -6.73
N PHE A 424 26.91 9.37 -7.80
CA PHE A 424 27.43 8.98 -9.11
C PHE A 424 28.43 10.00 -9.67
N GLU A 425 28.20 11.29 -9.41
CA GLU A 425 29.09 12.39 -9.82
C GLU A 425 30.46 12.28 -9.16
N ASN A 426 30.50 12.06 -7.84
CA ASN A 426 31.75 11.91 -7.09
C ASN A 426 32.57 10.70 -7.55
N VAL A 427 31.91 9.58 -7.87
CA VAL A 427 32.60 8.38 -8.37
C VAL A 427 32.98 8.53 -9.85
N SER A 428 32.16 9.21 -10.65
CA SER A 428 32.45 9.48 -12.05
C SER A 428 33.70 10.34 -12.21
N ALA A 429 33.91 11.32 -11.33
CA ALA A 429 35.14 12.13 -11.33
C ALA A 429 36.40 11.27 -11.10
N ILE A 430 36.31 10.24 -10.25
CA ILE A 430 37.43 9.30 -10.03
C ILE A 430 37.65 8.45 -11.29
N ALA A 431 36.58 7.93 -11.90
CA ALA A 431 36.68 7.16 -13.14
C ALA A 431 37.27 7.99 -14.29
N GLU A 432 36.88 9.27 -14.42
CA GLU A 432 37.45 10.20 -15.41
C GLU A 432 38.95 10.39 -15.21
N SER A 433 39.40 10.60 -13.98
CA SER A 433 40.83 10.70 -13.68
C SER A 433 41.59 9.42 -14.01
N LEU A 434 41.01 8.23 -13.77
CA LEU A 434 41.61 6.95 -14.13
C LEU A 434 41.72 6.78 -15.65
N MET A 435 40.68 7.16 -16.39
CA MET A 435 40.65 7.10 -17.85
C MET A 435 41.67 8.06 -18.48
N GLU A 436 41.78 9.28 -17.97
CA GLU A 436 42.75 10.27 -18.43
C GLU A 436 44.19 9.78 -18.24
N LYS A 437 44.49 9.18 -17.08
CA LYS A 437 45.80 8.58 -16.78
C LYS A 437 46.16 7.44 -17.74
N PHE A 438 45.19 6.60 -18.09
CA PHE A 438 45.39 5.53 -19.07
C PHE A 438 45.58 6.09 -20.48
N ALA A 439 44.73 7.04 -20.90
CA ALA A 439 44.80 7.67 -22.21
C ALA A 439 46.13 8.42 -22.45
N ASN A 440 46.68 9.03 -21.40
CA ASN A 440 48.00 9.68 -21.42
C ASN A 440 49.19 8.70 -21.41
N GLY A 441 48.94 7.38 -21.34
CA GLY A 441 49.98 6.35 -21.32
C GLY A 441 50.76 6.28 -19.99
N GLU A 442 50.20 6.78 -18.88
CA GLU A 442 50.86 6.70 -17.57
C GLU A 442 50.92 5.27 -17.02
N TYR A 443 49.94 4.43 -17.43
CA TYR A 443 49.78 3.03 -17.02
C TYR A 443 49.34 2.17 -18.21
N ASP A 444 49.89 0.95 -18.31
CA ASP A 444 49.54 -0.04 -19.33
C ASP A 444 48.27 -0.83 -18.97
N GLN A 445 47.90 -0.85 -17.68
CA GLN A 445 46.74 -1.57 -17.18
C GLN A 445 46.18 -0.93 -15.91
N ILE A 446 44.85 -0.90 -15.78
CA ILE A 446 44.15 -0.49 -14.56
C ILE A 446 43.31 -1.67 -14.04
N GLN A 447 43.51 -2.02 -12.78
CA GLN A 447 42.83 -3.11 -12.10
C GLN A 447 42.10 -2.61 -10.86
N LEU A 448 40.96 -3.22 -10.54
CA LEU A 448 40.09 -2.87 -9.44
C LEU A 448 39.97 -4.04 -8.46
N ILE A 449 40.31 -3.80 -7.19
CA ILE A 449 40.14 -4.74 -6.09
C ILE A 449 39.07 -4.21 -5.15
N TYR A 450 38.01 -4.99 -4.98
CA TYR A 450 36.88 -4.61 -4.15
C TYR A 450 36.23 -5.85 -3.51
N ASN A 451 35.43 -5.62 -2.48
CA ASN A 451 34.63 -6.69 -1.87
C ASN A 451 33.29 -6.77 -2.59
N GLN A 452 33.09 -7.84 -3.37
CA GLN A 452 31.80 -8.13 -3.96
C GLN A 452 30.84 -8.63 -2.87
N PHE A 453 29.70 -7.96 -2.76
CA PHE A 453 28.67 -8.36 -1.81
C PHE A 453 27.92 -9.58 -2.34
N LYS A 454 28.00 -10.71 -1.62
CA LYS A 454 27.14 -11.88 -1.88
C LYS A 454 26.00 -11.97 -0.86
N ASN A 455 26.33 -11.89 0.42
CA ASN A 455 25.37 -11.79 1.52
C ASN A 455 26.07 -11.30 2.80
N ALA A 456 25.33 -11.11 3.89
CA ALA A 456 25.88 -10.57 5.14
C ALA A 456 26.95 -11.47 5.81
N ALA A 457 27.01 -12.77 5.49
CA ALA A 457 27.94 -13.73 6.07
C ALA A 457 29.14 -14.07 5.15
N VAL A 458 29.00 -13.90 3.84
CA VAL A 458 29.99 -14.28 2.82
C VAL A 458 30.39 -13.06 1.99
N GLN A 459 31.68 -12.71 2.07
CA GLN A 459 32.31 -11.68 1.25
C GLN A 459 33.30 -12.36 0.30
N ARG A 460 33.31 -11.95 -0.97
CA ARG A 460 34.30 -12.42 -1.94
C ARG A 460 35.10 -11.22 -2.45
N VAL A 461 36.41 -11.23 -2.22
CA VAL A 461 37.29 -10.23 -2.84
C VAL A 461 37.40 -10.55 -4.33
N GLN A 462 37.09 -9.57 -5.17
CA GLN A 462 37.26 -9.65 -6.62
C GLN A 462 38.47 -8.82 -7.04
N LEU A 463 39.11 -9.27 -8.12
CA LEU A 463 40.10 -8.54 -8.88
C LEU A 463 39.57 -8.46 -10.30
N GLU A 464 39.17 -7.27 -10.74
CA GLU A 464 38.67 -7.02 -12.09
C GLU A 464 39.64 -6.13 -12.87
N GLN A 465 39.80 -6.38 -14.16
CA GLN A 465 40.55 -5.48 -15.06
C GLN A 465 39.58 -4.45 -15.61
N MET A 466 39.85 -3.17 -15.39
CA MET A 466 39.05 -2.07 -15.94
C MET A 466 39.56 -1.66 -17.32
N LEU A 467 40.88 -1.50 -17.47
CA LEU A 467 41.51 -1.07 -18.72
C LEU A 467 42.82 -1.87 -18.96
N PRO A 468 43.15 -2.20 -20.21
CA PRO A 468 42.30 -2.13 -21.41
C PRO A 468 41.10 -3.08 -21.28
N VAL A 469 40.00 -2.79 -21.99
CA VAL A 469 38.81 -3.65 -22.02
C VAL A 469 39.19 -5.02 -22.60
N ARG A 470 38.87 -6.13 -21.92
CA ARG A 470 39.28 -7.48 -22.34
C ARG A 470 38.53 -7.94 -23.60
N GLU A 471 39.25 -8.53 -24.56
CA GLU A 471 38.68 -9.36 -25.63
C GLU A 471 38.25 -10.73 -25.06
N ILE A 472 37.09 -11.24 -25.49
CA ILE A 472 36.63 -12.59 -25.14
C ILE A 472 37.23 -13.60 -26.12
N GLN A 473 37.88 -14.65 -25.60
CA GLN A 473 38.26 -15.82 -26.41
C GLN A 473 37.00 -16.52 -26.93
N LYS A 474 36.93 -16.70 -28.26
CA LYS A 474 35.83 -17.37 -28.96
C LYS A 474 35.70 -18.83 -28.52
N ASP A 475 34.82 -19.13 -27.56
CA ASP A 475 34.39 -20.50 -27.29
C ASP A 475 32.88 -20.70 -27.48
N GLU A 476 32.58 -21.55 -28.47
CA GLU A 476 31.45 -22.48 -28.65
C GLU A 476 29.96 -22.05 -28.54
N HIS A 477 29.58 -20.79 -28.71
CA HIS A 477 28.19 -20.45 -29.12
C HIS A 477 28.16 -19.72 -30.46
N SER A 478 28.27 -20.50 -31.54
CA SER A 478 28.08 -20.05 -32.91
C SER A 478 26.59 -19.80 -33.22
N GLY A 479 26.10 -18.61 -32.88
CA GLY A 479 25.06 -17.94 -33.66
C GLY A 479 25.74 -17.00 -34.64
N GLN A 480 25.34 -17.00 -35.92
CA GLN A 480 25.84 -16.03 -36.91
C GLN A 480 25.75 -14.60 -36.33
N LEU A 481 26.92 -13.98 -36.11
CA LEU A 481 27.00 -12.55 -35.80
C LEU A 481 26.43 -11.80 -37.01
N ALA A 482 25.25 -11.21 -36.84
CA ALA A 482 24.68 -10.34 -37.85
C ALA A 482 25.61 -9.13 -38.00
N ASP A 483 26.06 -8.88 -39.23
CA ASP A 483 26.92 -7.75 -39.56
C ASP A 483 26.04 -6.49 -39.61
N TYR A 484 25.94 -5.80 -38.48
CA TYR A 484 25.13 -4.60 -38.35
C TYR A 484 25.87 -3.41 -39.01
N ILE A 485 25.16 -2.64 -39.81
CA ILE A 485 25.60 -1.31 -40.25
C ILE A 485 25.31 -0.35 -39.09
N TYR A 486 26.35 0.28 -38.55
CA TYR A 486 26.25 1.22 -37.44
C TYR A 486 26.30 2.66 -37.98
N GLU A 487 25.31 3.48 -37.61
CA GLU A 487 25.32 4.94 -37.77
C GLU A 487 24.97 5.56 -36.41
N PRO A 488 25.87 6.32 -35.73
CA PRO A 488 27.26 6.68 -36.08
C PRO A 488 28.24 5.48 -36.14
N SER A 489 29.49 5.71 -36.56
CA SER A 489 30.45 4.63 -36.82
C SER A 489 30.74 3.80 -35.55
N LYS A 490 31.24 2.55 -35.72
CA LYS A 490 31.56 1.65 -34.60
C LYS A 490 32.55 2.30 -33.62
N GLU A 491 33.48 3.10 -34.14
CA GLU A 491 34.49 3.82 -33.38
C GLU A 491 33.86 4.94 -32.54
N GLU A 492 32.97 5.76 -33.14
CA GLU A 492 32.24 6.82 -32.43
C GLU A 492 31.33 6.25 -31.33
N ILE A 493 30.71 5.10 -31.57
CA ILE A 493 29.88 4.40 -30.57
C ILE A 493 30.74 3.93 -29.39
N LEU A 494 31.92 3.36 -29.64
CA LEU A 494 32.80 2.91 -28.57
C LEU A 494 33.42 4.06 -27.77
N GLU A 495 33.81 5.15 -28.44
CA GLU A 495 34.33 6.35 -27.76
C GLU A 495 33.31 6.97 -26.81
N ASP A 496 32.00 6.90 -27.12
CA ASP A 496 30.93 7.38 -26.23
C ASP A 496 30.56 6.37 -25.12
N LEU A 497 30.54 5.07 -25.43
CA LEU A 497 30.05 4.04 -24.51
C LEU A 497 31.08 3.54 -23.50
N ILE A 498 32.37 3.48 -23.86
CA ILE A 498 33.43 3.00 -22.95
C ILE A 498 33.51 3.88 -21.68
N PRO A 499 33.53 5.23 -21.77
CA PRO A 499 33.54 6.08 -20.58
C PRO A 499 32.32 5.88 -19.68
N LYS A 500 31.14 5.71 -20.28
CA LYS A 500 29.89 5.44 -19.55
C LYS A 500 29.96 4.08 -18.84
N SER A 501 30.51 3.07 -19.50
CA SER A 501 30.68 1.73 -18.93
C SER A 501 31.63 1.73 -17.73
N LEU A 502 32.81 2.36 -17.86
CA LEU A 502 33.83 2.40 -16.80
C LEU A 502 33.37 3.19 -15.57
N LYS A 503 32.70 4.33 -15.76
CA LYS A 503 32.03 5.08 -14.68
C LYS A 503 31.02 4.20 -13.94
N THR A 504 30.21 3.46 -14.68
CA THR A 504 29.20 2.55 -14.12
C THR A 504 29.84 1.39 -13.35
N GLN A 505 30.91 0.80 -13.88
CA GLN A 505 31.64 -0.31 -13.25
C GLN A 505 32.26 0.13 -11.92
N LEU A 506 32.93 1.28 -11.88
CA LEU A 506 33.52 1.81 -10.65
C LEU A 506 32.43 2.14 -9.60
N PHE A 507 31.33 2.75 -10.02
CA PHE A 507 30.20 3.06 -9.14
C PHE A 507 29.60 1.80 -8.51
N LYS A 508 29.37 0.74 -9.31
CA LYS A 508 28.92 -0.57 -8.82
C LYS A 508 29.87 -1.15 -7.78
N ALA A 509 31.18 -1.11 -8.03
CA ALA A 509 32.18 -1.68 -7.12
C ALA A 509 32.26 -0.92 -5.77
N VAL A 510 32.06 0.41 -5.78
CA VAL A 510 31.96 1.23 -4.57
C VAL A 510 30.71 0.85 -3.75
N LEU A 511 29.56 0.67 -4.42
CA LEU A 511 28.32 0.25 -3.76
C LEU A 511 28.43 -1.16 -3.16
N ASP A 512 28.99 -2.12 -3.89
CA ASP A 512 29.21 -3.49 -3.41
C ASP A 512 30.13 -3.53 -2.17
N SER A 513 31.19 -2.71 -2.19
CA SER A 513 32.12 -2.61 -1.06
C SER A 513 31.46 -1.98 0.16
N HIS A 514 30.61 -0.96 -0.03
CA HIS A 514 29.87 -0.32 1.06
C HIS A 514 28.83 -1.28 1.69
N ALA A 515 28.09 -2.03 0.88
CA ALA A 515 27.16 -3.05 1.36
C ALA A 515 27.89 -4.15 2.15
N SER A 516 29.06 -4.58 1.66
CA SER A 516 29.92 -5.55 2.33
C SER A 516 30.47 -5.05 3.67
N GLU A 517 30.91 -3.79 3.76
CA GLU A 517 31.34 -3.14 5.01
C GLU A 517 30.26 -3.21 6.08
N HIS A 518 29.04 -2.83 5.72
CA HIS A 518 27.87 -2.88 6.60
C HIS A 518 27.58 -4.31 7.09
N GLY A 519 27.68 -5.31 6.22
CA GLY A 519 27.53 -6.73 6.58
C GLY A 519 28.58 -7.21 7.59
N ALA A 520 29.85 -6.86 7.38
CA ALA A 520 30.93 -7.18 8.31
C ALA A 520 30.71 -6.53 9.69
N ARG A 521 30.26 -5.27 9.71
CA ARG A 521 30.01 -4.53 10.97
C ARG A 521 28.90 -5.16 11.80
N MET A 522 27.78 -5.54 11.17
CA MET A 522 26.68 -6.22 11.87
C MET A 522 27.13 -7.55 12.46
N THR A 523 27.99 -8.29 11.75
CA THR A 523 28.58 -9.55 12.24
C THR A 523 29.52 -9.32 13.43
N ALA A 524 30.34 -8.27 13.38
CA ALA A 524 31.22 -7.89 14.49
C ALA A 524 30.43 -7.44 15.73
N MET A 525 29.37 -6.64 15.55
CA MET A 525 28.48 -6.20 16.62
C MET A 525 27.70 -7.37 17.24
N HIS A 526 27.24 -8.32 16.42
CA HIS A 526 26.57 -9.52 16.92
C HIS A 526 27.53 -10.44 17.71
N LYS A 527 28.80 -10.56 17.29
CA LYS A 527 29.82 -11.26 18.09
C LYS A 527 30.11 -10.55 19.42
N ALA A 528 30.15 -9.22 19.43
CA ALA A 528 30.31 -8.44 20.66
C ALA A 528 29.11 -8.60 21.61
N ALA A 529 27.89 -8.65 21.09
CA ALA A 529 26.68 -8.91 21.86
C ALA A 529 26.67 -10.33 22.48
N ILE A 530 27.08 -11.36 21.71
CA ILE A 530 27.25 -12.73 22.23
C ILE A 530 28.36 -12.80 23.29
N THR A 531 29.40 -11.96 23.19
CA THR A 531 30.47 -11.92 24.19
C THR A 531 29.95 -11.41 25.55
N ASN A 532 28.97 -10.50 25.54
CA ASN A 532 28.26 -10.08 26.75
C ASN A 532 27.36 -11.19 27.32
N GLU A 533 26.68 -11.98 26.47
CA GLU A 533 25.87 -13.13 26.93
C GLU A 533 26.73 -14.28 27.48
N ILE A 534 27.94 -14.51 26.96
CA ILE A 534 28.86 -15.54 27.49
C ILE A 534 29.45 -15.11 28.85
N LEU A 535 29.63 -13.81 29.08
CA LEU A 535 30.06 -13.27 30.38
C LEU A 535 28.98 -13.39 31.46
N GLU A 536 27.70 -13.48 31.11
CA GLU A 536 26.61 -13.75 32.05
C GLU A 536 26.44 -15.24 32.39
N ILE A 537 26.99 -16.15 31.59
CA ILE A 537 26.84 -17.62 31.76
C ILE A 537 28.00 -18.25 32.56
N VAL A 538 29.15 -17.59 32.67
CA VAL A 538 30.30 -18.12 33.43
C VAL A 538 30.41 -17.41 34.78
N GLY A 539 29.69 -17.95 35.76
CA GLY A 539 29.86 -17.58 37.16
C GLY A 539 31.22 -18.06 37.70
N GLY A 540 32.01 -17.12 38.19
CA GLY A 540 33.03 -17.37 39.21
C GLY A 540 34.46 -16.95 38.86
N ALA A 541 34.77 -15.66 39.02
CA ALA A 541 36.00 -15.18 39.67
C ALA A 541 36.00 -13.63 39.75
N GLU A 542 36.40 -13.12 40.93
CA GLU A 542 36.94 -11.78 41.19
C GLU A 542 35.96 -10.62 41.50
N ALA A 543 35.64 -10.53 42.79
CA ALA A 543 34.91 -9.48 43.50
C ALA A 543 35.56 -8.06 43.48
N LEU A 544 36.52 -7.79 42.59
CA LEU A 544 37.20 -6.50 42.49
C LEU A 544 36.52 -5.56 41.48
N ASN A 545 35.92 -6.11 40.42
CA ASN A 545 35.24 -5.33 39.37
C ASN A 545 33.88 -4.76 39.81
N GLY A 546 33.21 -5.39 40.78
CA GLY A 546 31.91 -4.93 41.30
C GLY A 546 31.99 -3.62 42.07
N ILE A 547 33.13 -3.34 42.72
CA ILE A 547 33.33 -2.09 43.47
C ILE A 547 33.54 -0.92 42.50
N ILE A 548 34.32 -1.13 41.43
CA ILE A 548 34.58 -0.10 40.41
C ILE A 548 33.29 0.23 39.64
N ALA A 549 32.47 -0.77 39.29
CA ALA A 549 31.18 -0.56 38.63
C ALA A 549 30.17 0.20 39.51
N TYR A 550 30.15 -0.06 40.83
CA TYR A 550 29.29 0.65 41.78
C TYR A 550 29.71 2.12 41.97
N PHE A 551 31.02 2.40 42.00
CA PHE A 551 31.54 3.77 42.08
C PHE A 551 31.36 4.56 40.78
N LEU A 552 31.55 3.94 39.60
CA LEU A 552 31.30 4.58 38.30
C LEU A 552 29.82 4.91 38.13
N SER A 553 28.93 4.00 38.54
CA SER A 553 27.48 4.21 38.48
C SER A 553 27.06 5.41 39.32
N ASN A 554 27.55 5.54 40.56
CA ASN A 554 27.20 6.69 41.40
C ASN A 554 27.79 8.03 40.91
N TYR A 555 28.98 8.02 40.30
CA TYR A 555 29.61 9.22 39.73
C TYR A 555 28.85 9.76 38.50
N ILE A 556 28.42 8.86 37.60
CA ILE A 556 27.69 9.22 36.37
C ILE A 556 26.23 9.56 36.69
N THR A 557 25.60 8.80 37.59
CA THR A 557 24.18 8.99 37.92
C THR A 557 23.95 10.28 38.71
N GLY A 558 24.89 10.69 39.58
CA GLY A 558 24.77 11.93 40.34
C GLY A 558 24.72 13.19 39.47
N SER A 559 25.58 13.26 38.45
CA SER A 559 25.68 14.39 37.52
C SER A 559 24.46 14.49 36.61
N LEU A 560 23.97 13.36 36.09
CA LEU A 560 22.74 13.31 35.28
C LEU A 560 21.48 13.65 36.08
N LYS A 561 21.45 13.31 37.37
CA LYS A 561 20.31 13.63 38.26
C LYS A 561 20.23 15.13 38.54
N ALA A 562 21.36 15.83 38.61
CA ALA A 562 21.41 17.28 38.77
C ALA A 562 20.92 18.02 37.51
N VAL A 563 21.33 17.56 36.31
CA VAL A 563 20.83 18.07 35.02
C VAL A 563 19.32 17.81 34.89
N GLY A 564 18.87 16.60 35.22
CA GLY A 564 17.45 16.22 35.19
C GLY A 564 16.57 16.99 36.18
N GLN A 565 17.08 17.34 37.37
CA GLN A 565 16.33 18.16 38.33
C GLN A 565 16.20 19.62 37.88
N LYS A 566 17.21 20.19 37.22
CA LYS A 566 17.14 21.56 36.70
C LYS A 566 16.27 21.68 35.45
N LEU A 567 16.29 20.69 34.55
CA LEU A 567 15.36 20.59 33.42
C LEU A 567 13.89 20.63 33.87
N LYS A 568 13.57 19.97 34.99
CA LYS A 568 12.22 19.99 35.59
C LYS A 568 11.81 21.34 36.17
N SER A 569 12.74 22.28 36.36
CA SER A 569 12.48 23.59 36.98
C SER A 569 12.42 24.74 35.97
N ILE A 570 12.59 24.47 34.67
CA ILE A 570 12.55 25.50 33.62
C ILE A 570 11.13 26.06 33.52
N ARG A 571 11.01 27.38 33.65
CA ARG A 571 9.74 28.11 33.47
C ARG A 571 9.86 29.06 32.28
N ILE A 572 8.84 29.06 31.42
CA ILE A 572 8.83 29.73 30.12
C ILE A 572 8.74 31.27 30.22
N ASN A 573 8.53 31.83 31.42
CA ASN A 573 8.40 33.27 31.66
C ASN A 573 9.40 33.83 32.70
N GLN A 574 10.52 33.16 32.97
CA GLN A 574 11.56 33.64 33.89
C GLN A 574 12.96 33.49 33.27
N SER A 575 13.90 34.35 33.63
CA SER A 575 15.28 34.25 33.16
C SER A 575 15.96 33.00 33.73
N ASN A 576 16.40 32.10 32.84
CA ASN A 576 16.97 30.83 33.24
C ASN A 576 18.50 30.96 33.35
N VAL A 577 19.08 30.55 34.48
CA VAL A 577 20.52 30.73 34.75
C VAL A 577 21.33 29.55 34.16
N PRO A 578 22.37 29.81 33.34
CA PRO A 578 23.21 28.76 32.74
C PRO A 578 23.98 27.94 33.79
N LEU A 579 24.23 26.67 33.46
CA LEU A 579 24.97 25.73 34.31
C LEU A 579 26.48 25.94 34.17
N LYS A 580 27.20 26.02 35.29
CA LYS A 580 28.67 26.09 35.30
C LYS A 580 29.25 24.72 35.67
N TRP A 581 30.00 24.14 34.75
CA TRP A 581 30.77 22.90 34.97
C TRP A 581 32.26 23.22 35.01
N LYS A 582 33.02 22.54 35.89
CA LYS A 582 34.42 22.87 36.19
C LYS A 582 35.45 21.98 35.47
N PHE A 583 35.02 20.92 34.78
CA PHE A 583 35.90 19.91 34.19
C PHE A 583 35.68 19.83 32.67
N ASP A 584 36.74 19.65 31.90
CA ASP A 584 36.70 19.53 30.43
C ASP A 584 36.58 18.05 30.03
N ASP A 585 35.39 17.50 30.26
CA ASP A 585 35.03 16.10 30.01
C ASP A 585 33.74 16.00 29.16
N GLU A 586 33.35 14.78 28.77
CA GLU A 586 32.15 14.52 27.95
C GLU A 586 30.86 15.09 28.57
N ILE A 587 30.83 15.26 29.89
CA ILE A 587 29.73 15.91 30.62
C ILE A 587 29.82 17.43 30.50
N GLY A 588 31.02 18.02 30.50
CA GLY A 588 31.24 19.42 30.15
C GLY A 588 30.70 19.78 28.78
N THR A 589 30.94 18.94 27.76
CA THR A 589 30.39 19.13 26.42
C THR A 589 28.86 19.13 26.40
N LEU A 590 28.24 18.23 27.17
CA LEU A 590 26.78 18.15 27.35
C LEU A 590 26.20 19.37 28.08
N VAL A 591 26.93 19.91 29.05
CA VAL A 591 26.56 21.15 29.76
C VAL A 591 26.67 22.36 28.84
N ASP A 592 27.65 22.39 27.95
CA ASP A 592 27.82 23.44 26.95
C ASP A 592 26.73 23.39 25.88
N GLU A 593 26.35 22.19 25.41
CA GLU A 593 25.18 22.00 24.53
C GLU A 593 23.88 22.45 25.21
N TYR A 594 23.68 22.12 26.49
CA TYR A 594 22.54 22.58 27.28
C TYR A 594 22.49 24.11 27.40
N ASN A 595 23.63 24.75 27.68
CA ASN A 595 23.71 26.22 27.78
C ASN A 595 23.47 26.91 26.42
N ARG A 596 23.92 26.29 25.32
CA ARG A 596 23.64 26.78 23.96
C ARG A 596 22.16 26.67 23.62
N MET A 597 21.54 25.55 23.96
CA MET A 597 20.10 25.34 23.78
C MET A 597 19.28 26.35 24.60
N LEU A 598 19.74 26.74 25.79
CA LEU A 598 19.13 27.80 26.61
C LEU A 598 19.18 29.18 25.93
N GLN A 599 20.30 29.54 25.29
CA GLN A 599 20.41 30.76 24.51
C GLN A 599 19.50 30.76 23.28
N GLU A 600 19.41 29.62 22.57
CA GLU A 600 18.51 29.45 21.43
C GLU A 600 17.03 29.52 21.84
N LEU A 601 16.70 29.06 23.06
CA LEU A 601 15.35 29.13 23.63
C LEU A 601 14.94 30.57 24.00
N GLU A 602 15.85 31.36 24.60
CA GLU A 602 15.60 32.78 24.90
C GLU A 602 15.51 33.62 23.62
N ALA A 603 16.26 33.28 22.58
CA ALA A 603 16.16 33.90 21.26
C ALA A 603 14.83 33.56 20.53
N SER A 604 14.35 32.32 20.67
CA SER A 604 13.08 31.87 20.07
C SER A 604 11.85 32.43 20.79
N ALA A 605 11.94 32.67 22.11
CA ALA A 605 10.86 33.27 22.90
C ALA A 605 10.52 34.71 22.47
N ALA A 606 11.46 35.46 21.90
CA ALA A 606 11.23 36.80 21.36
C ALA A 606 10.54 36.81 19.98
N ILE A 607 10.62 35.70 19.23
CA ILE A 607 10.02 35.53 17.89
C ILE A 607 8.59 34.99 17.98
N LEU A 608 8.25 34.28 19.07
CA LEU A 608 6.99 33.56 19.25
C LEU A 608 5.87 34.42 19.87
N ALA A 609 5.41 35.42 19.12
CA ALA A 609 4.15 36.11 19.40
C ALA A 609 3.09 35.78 18.34
N LYS A 610 2.20 34.84 18.71
CA LYS A 610 0.79 34.69 18.32
C LYS A 610 0.38 33.64 17.26
N THR A 611 1.24 33.06 16.42
CA THR A 611 0.78 32.10 15.38
C THR A 611 1.29 30.67 15.51
N GLU A 612 2.46 30.42 16.11
CA GLU A 612 3.07 29.06 16.15
C GLU A 612 2.74 28.25 17.43
N ARG A 613 1.90 28.78 18.34
CA ARG A 613 1.64 28.14 19.65
C ARG A 613 0.82 26.85 19.55
N GLU A 614 -0.09 26.76 18.58
CA GLU A 614 -0.99 25.60 18.43
C GLU A 614 -0.31 24.42 17.72
N SER A 615 0.49 24.69 16.69
CA SER A 615 1.28 23.69 15.97
C SER A 615 2.29 22.98 16.90
N ALA A 616 3.04 23.76 17.68
CA ALA A 616 4.00 23.20 18.65
C ALA A 616 3.31 22.40 19.78
N TRP A 617 2.12 22.82 20.21
CA TRP A 617 1.32 22.07 21.20
C TRP A 617 0.77 20.75 20.65
N ARG A 618 0.42 20.69 19.36
CA ARG A 618 -0.07 19.47 18.70
C ARG A 618 1.03 18.45 18.47
N GLU A 619 2.23 18.88 18.07
CA GLU A 619 3.39 17.97 17.99
C GLU A 619 3.77 17.40 19.36
N MET A 620 3.81 18.27 20.39
CA MET A 620 4.11 17.84 21.75
C MET A 620 3.04 16.86 22.29
N ALA A 621 1.76 17.12 22.01
CA ALA A 621 0.65 16.21 22.36
C ALA A 621 0.78 14.84 21.66
N LYS A 622 1.16 14.82 20.38
CA LYS A 622 1.35 13.59 19.59
C LYS A 622 2.51 12.75 20.10
N GLN A 623 3.61 13.40 20.48
CA GLN A 623 4.79 12.73 21.04
C GLN A 623 4.54 12.18 22.45
N VAL A 624 3.87 12.95 23.31
CA VAL A 624 3.48 12.51 24.67
C VAL A 624 2.49 11.33 24.62
N ALA A 625 1.51 11.35 23.70
CA ALA A 625 0.59 10.23 23.52
C ALA A 625 1.29 8.94 23.08
N HIS A 626 2.28 9.04 22.18
CA HIS A 626 3.08 7.91 21.71
C HIS A 626 3.99 7.34 22.82
N GLU A 627 4.63 8.19 23.61
CA GLU A 627 5.50 7.77 24.71
C GLU A 627 4.74 7.16 25.89
N ILE A 628 3.48 7.55 26.12
CA ILE A 628 2.61 6.95 27.15
C ILE A 628 2.04 5.60 26.69
N LYS A 629 1.64 5.44 25.42
CA LYS A 629 1.02 4.18 24.92
C LYS A 629 2.00 3.01 24.82
N ASN A 630 3.27 3.27 24.50
CA ASN A 630 4.29 2.24 24.30
C ASN A 630 4.58 1.34 25.52
N PRO A 631 4.73 1.86 26.75
CA PRO A 631 4.92 1.03 27.95
C PRO A 631 3.63 0.48 28.56
N LEU A 632 2.47 1.12 28.33
CA LEU A 632 1.19 0.69 28.93
C LEU A 632 0.64 -0.60 28.32
N THR A 633 0.85 -0.83 27.02
CA THR A 633 0.32 -2.02 26.33
C THR A 633 0.98 -3.33 26.81
N PRO A 634 2.32 -3.42 26.96
CA PRO A 634 2.96 -4.57 27.59
C PRO A 634 2.61 -4.73 29.08
N MET A 635 2.50 -3.63 29.83
CA MET A 635 2.12 -3.67 31.25
C MET A 635 0.71 -4.25 31.44
N ARG A 636 -0.25 -3.85 30.61
CA ARG A 636 -1.63 -4.39 30.65
C ARG A 636 -1.66 -5.90 30.42
N LEU A 637 -0.93 -6.37 29.41
CA LEU A 637 -0.80 -7.80 29.10
C LEU A 637 -0.16 -8.60 30.24
N ASN A 638 0.88 -8.06 30.89
CA ASN A 638 1.55 -8.71 32.01
C ASN A 638 0.66 -8.79 33.26
N VAL A 639 -0.11 -7.75 33.56
CA VAL A 639 -1.05 -7.73 34.69
C VAL A 639 -2.22 -8.69 34.44
N GLN A 640 -2.75 -8.74 33.21
CA GLN A 640 -3.78 -9.72 32.81
C GLN A 640 -3.27 -11.16 32.85
N TYR A 641 -2.01 -11.40 32.49
CA TYR A 641 -1.37 -12.71 32.64
C TYR A 641 -1.21 -13.10 34.12
N LEU A 642 -0.83 -12.16 34.98
CA LEU A 642 -0.76 -12.37 36.43
C LEU A 642 -2.14 -12.78 36.99
N GLU A 643 -3.19 -12.03 36.63
CA GLU A 643 -4.57 -12.30 37.06
C GLU A 643 -5.06 -13.68 36.61
N LYS A 644 -4.69 -14.11 35.39
CA LYS A 644 -5.06 -15.42 34.84
C LYS A 644 -4.30 -16.57 35.51
N THR A 645 -3.07 -16.32 35.96
CA THR A 645 -2.20 -17.32 36.63
C THR A 645 -2.54 -17.49 38.12
N LEU A 646 -3.10 -16.45 38.75
CA LEU A 646 -3.48 -16.44 40.17
C LEU A 646 -4.84 -17.09 40.49
N LYS A 647 -5.57 -17.61 39.49
CA LYS A 647 -6.88 -18.28 39.70
C LYS A 647 -6.81 -19.60 40.49
N THR A 648 -5.63 -20.10 40.84
CA THR A 648 -5.45 -21.38 41.54
C THR A 648 -5.30 -21.29 43.07
N GLU A 649 -4.91 -20.15 43.67
CA GLU A 649 -4.87 -19.98 45.14
C GLU A 649 -5.06 -18.50 45.51
N GLN A 650 -6.13 -18.15 46.26
CA GLN A 650 -6.45 -16.75 46.62
C GLN A 650 -5.59 -16.18 47.76
N PRO A 651 -5.32 -14.87 47.72
CA PRO A 651 -5.87 -13.96 48.75
C PRO A 651 -6.53 -12.69 48.15
N GLU A 652 -7.71 -12.31 48.63
CA GLU A 652 -8.56 -11.20 48.12
C GLU A 652 -7.83 -9.85 47.90
N LYS A 653 -6.85 -9.51 48.76
CA LYS A 653 -6.09 -8.24 48.66
C LYS A 653 -5.26 -8.11 47.38
N LEU A 654 -4.83 -9.22 46.80
CA LEU A 654 -4.02 -9.20 45.58
C LEU A 654 -4.88 -8.90 44.35
N ARG A 655 -6.16 -9.30 44.39
CA ARG A 655 -7.14 -9.04 43.33
C ARG A 655 -7.56 -7.57 43.27
N GLU A 656 -7.84 -6.96 44.42
CA GLU A 656 -8.11 -5.52 44.51
C GLU A 656 -6.92 -4.69 43.99
N PHE A 657 -5.68 -5.13 44.26
CA PHE A 657 -4.48 -4.48 43.76
C PHE A 657 -4.35 -4.57 42.23
N THR A 658 -4.60 -5.74 41.63
CA THR A 658 -4.56 -5.92 40.17
C THR A 658 -5.68 -5.16 39.46
N GLU A 659 -6.90 -5.15 40.02
CA GLU A 659 -8.03 -4.39 39.48
C GLU A 659 -7.75 -2.87 39.55
N SER A 660 -7.14 -2.39 40.65
CA SER A 660 -6.71 -0.99 40.79
C SER A 660 -5.60 -0.60 39.81
N MET A 661 -4.64 -1.49 39.51
CA MET A 661 -3.58 -1.20 38.55
C MET A 661 -4.10 -1.16 37.10
N ILE A 662 -5.04 -2.03 36.75
CA ILE A 662 -5.69 -2.01 35.43
C ILE A 662 -6.47 -0.70 35.26
N SER A 663 -7.23 -0.28 36.26
CA SER A 663 -7.97 1.00 36.24
C SER A 663 -7.04 2.22 36.06
N GLN A 664 -5.86 2.22 36.70
CA GLN A 664 -4.85 3.27 36.51
C GLN A 664 -4.23 3.25 35.10
N ILE A 665 -4.00 2.07 34.53
CA ILE A 665 -3.51 1.89 33.15
C ILE A 665 -4.56 2.39 32.14
N ASP A 666 -5.83 2.11 32.37
CA ASP A 666 -6.92 2.56 31.50
C ASP A 666 -7.12 4.08 31.59
N THR A 667 -6.98 4.67 32.78
CA THR A 667 -7.01 6.14 32.96
C THR A 667 -5.88 6.83 32.18
N LEU A 668 -4.66 6.28 32.24
CA LEU A 668 -3.51 6.82 31.49
C LEU A 668 -3.67 6.62 29.97
N THR A 669 -4.31 5.53 29.55
CA THR A 669 -4.64 5.26 28.14
C THR A 669 -5.65 6.28 27.60
N GLY A 670 -6.69 6.61 28.39
CA GLY A 670 -7.66 7.64 28.04
C GLY A 670 -7.06 9.05 27.92
N ILE A 671 -6.08 9.39 28.78
CA ILE A 671 -5.34 10.66 28.69
C ILE A 671 -4.52 10.72 27.38
N ALA A 672 -3.81 9.63 27.04
CA ALA A 672 -3.05 9.56 25.78
C ALA A 672 -3.95 9.69 24.53
N GLU A 673 -5.19 9.19 24.59
CA GLU A 673 -6.16 9.30 23.50
C GLU A 673 -6.76 10.70 23.35
N ALA A 674 -6.97 11.41 24.47
CA ALA A 674 -7.37 12.81 24.44
C ALA A 674 -6.30 13.70 23.77
N PHE A 675 -5.02 13.48 24.08
CA PHE A 675 -3.91 14.19 23.43
C PHE A 675 -3.79 13.86 21.94
N SER A 676 -4.05 12.60 21.55
CA SER A 676 -4.04 12.19 20.14
C SER A 676 -5.19 12.82 19.34
N ARG A 677 -6.38 13.00 19.93
CA ARG A 677 -7.53 13.69 19.30
C ARG A 677 -7.29 15.19 19.13
N PHE A 678 -6.65 15.83 20.10
CA PHE A 678 -6.29 17.25 20.00
C PHE A 678 -5.26 17.52 18.89
N ALA A 679 -4.34 16.57 18.66
CA ALA A 679 -3.32 16.66 17.62
C ALA A 679 -3.86 16.48 16.18
N SER A 680 -5.08 15.97 16.01
CA SER A 680 -5.67 15.62 14.71
C SER A 680 -6.75 16.58 14.21
N MET A 681 -6.97 17.74 14.84
CA MET A 681 -7.94 18.74 14.36
C MET A 681 -7.36 19.54 13.15
N PRO A 682 -8.12 19.78 12.05
CA PRO A 682 -7.65 20.54 10.89
C PRO A 682 -7.38 22.03 11.19
N GLU A 683 -6.50 22.68 10.44
CA GLU A 683 -6.28 24.14 10.48
C GLU A 683 -7.16 24.88 9.47
N LEU A 684 -7.68 26.06 9.85
CA LEU A 684 -8.38 26.98 8.93
C LEU A 684 -7.35 27.75 8.09
N LYS A 685 -7.44 27.65 6.76
CA LYS A 685 -6.53 28.35 5.84
C LYS A 685 -7.30 29.38 5.02
N SER A 686 -6.94 30.65 5.11
CA SER A 686 -7.55 31.70 4.27
C SER A 686 -6.65 31.97 3.06
N GLU A 687 -7.11 31.63 1.85
CA GLU A 687 -6.38 31.78 0.59
C GLU A 687 -7.15 32.59 -0.46
N GLU A 688 -6.44 33.23 -1.39
CA GLU A 688 -7.01 33.99 -2.50
C GLU A 688 -7.06 33.13 -3.77
N PHE A 689 -8.24 32.96 -4.39
CA PHE A 689 -8.42 32.18 -5.61
C PHE A 689 -9.33 32.89 -6.63
N ALA A 690 -9.13 32.61 -7.92
CA ALA A 690 -9.86 33.27 -9.00
C ALA A 690 -11.27 32.69 -9.19
N ALA A 691 -12.30 33.53 -9.13
CA ALA A 691 -13.70 33.12 -9.27
C ALA A 691 -14.00 32.40 -10.60
N ARG A 692 -13.24 32.72 -11.66
CA ARG A 692 -13.38 32.13 -12.99
C ARG A 692 -13.11 30.61 -13.01
N GLU A 693 -12.13 30.12 -12.26
CA GLU A 693 -11.79 28.69 -12.27
C GLU A 693 -12.93 27.85 -11.68
N ILE A 694 -13.58 28.36 -10.64
CA ILE A 694 -14.74 27.71 -10.03
C ILE A 694 -15.92 27.72 -11.01
N ILE A 695 -16.17 28.86 -11.68
CA ILE A 695 -17.27 29.01 -12.64
C ILE A 695 -17.08 28.09 -13.86
N GLN A 696 -15.87 28.02 -14.43
CA GLN A 696 -15.56 27.15 -15.57
C GLN A 696 -15.64 25.65 -15.22
N ARG A 697 -15.22 25.25 -14.02
CA ARG A 697 -15.36 23.86 -13.55
C ARG A 697 -16.83 23.51 -13.29
N THR A 698 -17.62 24.47 -12.82
CA THR A 698 -19.06 24.27 -12.56
C THR A 698 -19.83 24.12 -13.87
N THR A 699 -19.49 24.85 -14.94
CA THR A 699 -20.14 24.67 -16.24
C THR A 699 -19.70 23.44 -17.02
N ALA A 700 -18.50 22.93 -16.78
CA ALA A 700 -18.05 21.65 -17.34
C ALA A 700 -18.90 20.45 -16.88
N LEU A 701 -19.64 20.57 -15.77
CA LEU A 701 -20.59 19.56 -15.28
C LEU A 701 -21.90 19.50 -16.09
N TYR A 702 -22.12 20.42 -17.03
CA TYR A 702 -23.34 20.50 -17.85
C TYR A 702 -23.00 20.58 -19.35
N PRO A 703 -22.38 19.54 -19.94
CA PRO A 703 -21.84 19.56 -21.30
C PRO A 703 -22.92 19.70 -22.39
N GLU A 704 -24.18 19.38 -22.08
CA GLU A 704 -25.31 19.56 -22.99
C GLU A 704 -25.69 21.04 -23.21
N TYR A 705 -25.25 21.97 -22.35
CA TYR A 705 -25.57 23.39 -22.46
C TYR A 705 -24.33 24.18 -22.89
N ARG A 706 -24.45 24.93 -23.99
CA ARG A 706 -23.37 25.82 -24.48
C ARG A 706 -23.42 27.13 -23.67
N ILE A 707 -22.77 27.13 -22.51
CA ILE A 707 -22.74 28.27 -21.60
C ILE A 707 -21.47 29.09 -21.87
N GLU A 708 -21.64 30.29 -22.42
CA GLU A 708 -20.57 31.29 -22.60
C GLU A 708 -20.74 32.40 -21.55
N PHE A 709 -19.68 32.77 -20.85
CA PHE A 709 -19.67 33.88 -19.89
C PHE A 709 -18.88 35.05 -20.46
N GLU A 710 -19.51 36.22 -20.53
CA GLU A 710 -18.82 37.50 -20.68
C GLU A 710 -18.71 38.18 -19.31
N THR A 711 -17.49 38.52 -18.91
CA THR A 711 -17.22 39.29 -17.69
C THR A 711 -16.54 40.59 -18.11
N GLU A 712 -16.98 41.73 -17.58
CA GLU A 712 -16.34 43.03 -17.84
C GLU A 712 -14.95 43.14 -17.20
N ASP A 713 -14.66 42.28 -16.20
CA ASP A 713 -13.39 42.27 -15.48
C ASP A 713 -12.84 40.84 -15.33
N HIS A 714 -11.58 40.63 -15.70
CA HIS A 714 -10.98 39.31 -15.86
C HIS A 714 -10.31 38.74 -14.60
N ASN A 715 -10.32 39.48 -13.48
CA ASN A 715 -9.55 39.15 -12.26
C ASN A 715 -10.34 39.36 -10.95
N ILE A 716 -11.48 38.68 -10.80
CA ILE A 716 -12.16 38.61 -9.49
C ILE A 716 -11.46 37.55 -8.63
N GLN A 717 -10.72 38.01 -7.60
CA GLN A 717 -10.04 37.19 -6.60
C GLN A 717 -10.91 37.11 -5.34
N LEU A 718 -11.23 35.91 -4.88
CA LEU A 718 -12.01 35.64 -3.67
C LEU A 718 -11.08 35.16 -2.57
N LYS A 719 -11.26 35.62 -1.33
CA LYS A 719 -10.41 35.27 -0.18
C LYS A 719 -11.20 34.43 0.82
N GLY A 720 -10.83 33.15 1.01
CA GLY A 720 -11.56 32.20 1.86
C GLY A 720 -10.84 30.87 1.98
N ASP A 721 -11.37 29.96 2.80
CA ASP A 721 -10.86 28.60 2.90
C ASP A 721 -11.42 27.77 1.73
N LYS A 722 -10.55 27.46 0.77
CA LYS A 722 -10.92 26.76 -0.47
C LYS A 722 -11.37 25.32 -0.20
N ASP A 723 -10.81 24.65 0.80
CA ASP A 723 -11.22 23.30 1.17
C ASP A 723 -12.64 23.32 1.76
N GLN A 724 -13.03 24.37 2.51
CA GLN A 724 -14.42 24.56 2.93
C GLN A 724 -15.38 24.85 1.76
N LEU A 725 -14.91 25.50 0.71
CA LEU A 725 -15.69 25.74 -0.52
C LEU A 725 -15.77 24.51 -1.44
N GLU A 726 -14.86 23.54 -1.30
CA GLU A 726 -14.77 22.35 -2.16
C GLU A 726 -15.49 21.11 -1.60
N THR A 727 -15.90 21.12 -0.33
CA THR A 727 -16.43 19.91 0.35
C THR A 727 -17.90 19.60 0.03
N TYR A 728 -18.64 20.55 -0.57
CA TYR A 728 -20.05 20.34 -0.92
C TYR A 728 -20.39 20.89 -2.30
N ARG A 729 -20.80 20.00 -3.20
CA ARG A 729 -21.32 20.39 -4.51
C ARG A 729 -22.85 20.40 -4.44
N TYR A 730 -23.42 21.59 -4.31
CA TYR A 730 -24.76 21.80 -4.85
C TYR A 730 -24.74 22.81 -5.99
N VAL A 731 -25.46 22.50 -7.05
CA VAL A 731 -25.69 23.44 -8.15
C VAL A 731 -27.17 23.68 -8.24
N ALA A 732 -27.58 24.95 -8.18
CA ALA A 732 -28.94 25.37 -8.42
C ALA A 732 -29.11 25.68 -9.92
N VAL A 733 -29.89 24.87 -10.64
CA VAL A 733 -30.23 25.09 -12.05
C VAL A 733 -31.74 25.03 -12.20
N GLN A 734 -32.34 26.04 -12.83
CA GLN A 734 -33.80 26.10 -13.06
C GLN A 734 -34.64 25.84 -11.80
N ASN A 735 -34.24 26.45 -10.68
CA ASN A 735 -34.85 26.30 -9.35
C ASN A 735 -34.74 24.92 -8.69
N ILE A 736 -33.88 24.03 -9.21
CA ILE A 736 -33.57 22.73 -8.63
C ILE A 736 -32.15 22.77 -8.06
N ALA A 737 -31.99 22.48 -6.77
CA ALA A 737 -30.68 22.23 -6.19
C ALA A 737 -30.33 20.75 -6.28
N PHE A 738 -29.24 20.42 -6.96
CA PHE A 738 -28.69 19.06 -6.97
C PHE A 738 -27.64 18.97 -5.87
N VAL A 739 -27.93 18.24 -4.79
CA VAL A 739 -26.98 18.00 -3.70
C VAL A 739 -26.32 16.65 -3.93
N LEU A 740 -25.04 16.68 -4.27
CA LEU A 740 -24.22 15.49 -4.42
C LEU A 740 -23.49 15.22 -3.09
N VAL A 741 -23.79 14.08 -2.47
CA VAL A 741 -23.04 13.61 -1.31
C VAL A 741 -21.81 12.87 -1.82
N ASP A 742 -20.61 13.41 -1.58
CA ASP A 742 -19.40 12.75 -2.03
C ASP A 742 -19.10 11.49 -1.18
N ILE A 743 -19.11 10.34 -1.84
CA ILE A 743 -18.84 9.01 -1.28
C ILE A 743 -17.38 8.64 -1.54
N GLY A 744 -16.42 9.48 -1.13
CA GLY A 744 -14.99 9.12 -1.20
C GLY A 744 -14.68 7.76 -0.52
N GLU A 745 -13.42 7.33 -0.44
CA GLU A 745 -13.05 6.07 0.25
C GLU A 745 -13.39 6.04 1.76
N TYR A 746 -14.01 7.09 2.29
CA TYR A 746 -14.46 7.22 3.67
C TYR A 746 -15.71 6.35 3.92
N GLN A 747 -15.54 5.36 4.79
CA GLN A 747 -16.61 4.48 5.29
C GLN A 747 -17.58 5.19 6.25
N ASN A 748 -17.55 6.52 6.36
CA ASN A 748 -18.20 7.26 7.44
C ASN A 748 -18.90 8.57 7.04
N VAL A 749 -19.64 8.51 5.94
CA VAL A 749 -20.30 9.65 5.31
C VAL A 749 -21.35 10.30 6.23
N ILE A 750 -22.04 9.53 7.08
CA ILE A 750 -23.11 10.04 7.95
C ILE A 750 -22.57 10.90 9.10
N ILE A 751 -21.47 10.47 9.76
CA ILE A 751 -20.85 11.24 10.85
C ILE A 751 -20.20 12.52 10.29
N ASP A 752 -19.57 12.44 9.12
CA ASP A 752 -19.01 13.62 8.44
C ASP A 752 -20.10 14.61 7.99
N LEU A 753 -21.24 14.13 7.47
CA LEU A 753 -22.41 14.97 7.16
C LEU A 753 -22.98 15.68 8.40
N MET A 754 -22.96 15.02 9.57
CA MET A 754 -23.35 15.62 10.85
C MET A 754 -22.33 16.67 11.32
N GLU A 755 -21.03 16.36 11.25
CA GLU A 755 -19.97 17.21 11.81
C GLU A 755 -19.60 18.40 10.91
N ARG A 756 -19.78 18.31 9.58
CA ARG A 756 -19.20 19.29 8.63
C ARG A 756 -20.17 19.96 7.64
N GLY A 757 -21.42 19.53 7.48
CA GLY A 757 -22.15 19.85 6.22
C GLY A 757 -23.60 20.26 6.31
N VAL A 758 -24.48 19.47 6.94
CA VAL A 758 -25.91 19.59 6.61
C VAL A 758 -26.63 20.72 7.35
N ASN A 759 -26.16 21.17 8.52
CA ASN A 759 -26.74 22.35 9.18
C ASN A 759 -26.45 23.67 8.43
N GLY A 760 -25.27 23.82 7.82
CA GLY A 760 -24.94 24.99 6.99
C GLY A 760 -25.65 24.95 5.63
N ILE A 761 -25.57 23.82 4.94
CA ILE A 761 -26.20 23.62 3.62
C ILE A 761 -27.73 23.61 3.70
N GLY A 762 -28.30 23.01 4.75
CA GLY A 762 -29.73 23.01 4.98
C GLY A 762 -30.26 24.43 5.16
N GLN A 763 -29.58 25.25 5.95
CA GLN A 763 -29.92 26.67 6.13
C GLN A 763 -29.70 27.49 4.85
N ASP A 764 -28.61 27.24 4.11
CA ASP A 764 -28.34 27.91 2.84
C ASP A 764 -29.35 27.53 1.75
N LEU A 765 -29.65 26.24 1.60
CA LEU A 765 -30.67 25.74 0.67
C LEU A 765 -32.07 26.19 1.06
N GLU A 766 -32.36 26.30 2.36
CA GLU A 766 -33.62 26.79 2.86
C GLU A 766 -33.79 28.31 2.62
N SER A 767 -32.74 29.09 2.88
CA SER A 767 -32.76 30.55 2.74
C SER A 767 -32.58 31.05 1.30
N ASN A 768 -32.04 30.25 0.38
CA ASN A 768 -31.80 30.64 -1.00
C ASN A 768 -33.12 30.70 -1.81
N PRO A 769 -33.61 31.90 -2.22
CA PRO A 769 -34.90 32.02 -2.90
C PRO A 769 -34.92 31.35 -4.27
N ASP A 770 -33.77 31.20 -4.93
CA ASP A 770 -33.69 30.60 -6.26
C ASP A 770 -33.93 29.09 -6.22
N VAL A 771 -33.73 28.43 -5.08
CA VAL A 771 -33.96 26.99 -4.91
C VAL A 771 -35.40 26.71 -4.49
N ARG A 772 -36.09 25.83 -5.22
CA ARG A 772 -37.50 25.46 -4.98
C ARG A 772 -37.69 23.97 -4.73
N VAL A 773 -36.80 23.12 -5.21
CA VAL A 773 -36.77 21.66 -4.98
C VAL A 773 -35.31 21.22 -4.83
N ILE A 774 -35.07 20.24 -3.96
CA ILE A 774 -33.75 19.66 -3.70
C ILE A 774 -33.74 18.22 -4.19
N ILE A 775 -32.72 17.82 -4.95
CA ILE A 775 -32.46 16.43 -5.33
C ILE A 775 -31.18 16.00 -4.63
N LEU A 776 -31.28 15.02 -3.74
CA LEU A 776 -30.15 14.43 -3.02
C LEU A 776 -29.74 13.14 -3.73
N THR A 777 -28.45 12.96 -4.00
CA THR A 777 -27.90 11.71 -4.56
C THR A 777 -26.46 11.49 -4.11
N GLY A 778 -25.99 10.24 -4.23
CA GLY A 778 -24.62 9.86 -3.94
C GLY A 778 -23.67 10.09 -5.12
N SER A 779 -22.39 10.41 -4.85
CA SER A 779 -21.37 10.44 -5.90
C SER A 779 -21.07 9.02 -6.43
N GLY A 780 -21.08 8.87 -7.76
CA GLY A 780 -20.83 7.59 -8.44
C GLY A 780 -22.08 6.74 -8.70
N GLU A 781 -21.87 5.47 -9.09
CA GLU A 781 -22.95 4.55 -9.54
C GLU A 781 -23.25 3.41 -8.56
N LYS A 782 -22.51 3.31 -7.46
CA LYS A 782 -22.53 2.13 -6.58
C LYS A 782 -23.41 2.29 -5.33
N ALA A 783 -23.46 3.47 -4.74
CA ALA A 783 -24.17 3.72 -3.48
C ALA A 783 -24.85 5.08 -3.49
N PHE A 784 -25.94 5.19 -2.74
CA PHE A 784 -26.62 6.46 -2.45
C PHE A 784 -25.90 7.17 -1.29
N VAL A 785 -25.81 6.52 -0.13
CA VAL A 785 -24.97 6.93 0.99
C VAL A 785 -24.52 5.66 1.72
N ALA A 786 -23.21 5.51 1.92
CA ALA A 786 -22.67 4.46 2.80
C ALA A 786 -22.95 4.88 4.25
N GLY A 787 -23.50 3.99 5.08
CA GLY A 787 -23.82 4.27 6.49
C GLY A 787 -22.58 4.59 7.34
N ALA A 788 -22.73 4.59 8.67
CA ALA A 788 -21.61 4.88 9.58
C ALA A 788 -20.66 3.66 9.76
N ASP A 789 -19.36 3.90 9.95
CA ASP A 789 -18.34 2.86 10.22
C ASP A 789 -18.46 2.37 11.66
N ILE A 790 -18.80 1.08 11.79
CA ILE A 790 -19.01 0.38 13.06
C ILE A 790 -17.80 0.43 13.97
N LYS A 791 -16.58 0.54 13.42
CA LYS A 791 -15.35 0.60 14.21
C LYS A 791 -15.28 1.83 15.12
N GLU A 792 -15.96 2.92 14.76
CA GLU A 792 -15.89 4.16 15.53
C GLU A 792 -16.73 4.17 16.81
N PHE A 793 -17.73 3.30 16.89
CA PHE A 793 -18.62 3.20 18.04
C PHE A 793 -18.66 1.79 18.66
N ALA A 794 -17.70 0.93 18.30
CA ALA A 794 -17.59 -0.43 18.84
C ALA A 794 -17.40 -0.46 20.37
N ASP A 795 -16.79 0.57 20.94
CA ASP A 795 -16.51 0.69 22.38
C ASP A 795 -17.47 1.65 23.11
N PHE A 796 -18.52 2.15 22.44
CA PHE A 796 -19.43 3.13 23.03
C PHE A 796 -20.22 2.54 24.19
N ASN A 797 -20.33 3.31 25.26
CA ASN A 797 -21.26 3.02 26.34
C ASN A 797 -22.68 3.53 26.02
N VAL A 798 -23.65 3.18 26.88
CA VAL A 798 -25.07 3.54 26.69
C VAL A 798 -25.28 5.04 26.54
N GLN A 799 -24.54 5.87 27.29
CA GLN A 799 -24.67 7.32 27.24
C GLN A 799 -24.12 7.87 25.92
N GLU A 800 -22.93 7.43 25.50
CA GLU A 800 -22.31 7.86 24.24
C GLU A 800 -23.16 7.48 23.02
N GLY A 801 -23.72 6.26 23.00
CA GLY A 801 -24.65 5.85 21.95
C GLY A 801 -25.94 6.67 21.93
N THR A 802 -26.46 7.02 23.11
CA THR A 802 -27.66 7.89 23.22
C THR A 802 -27.38 9.30 22.70
N GLU A 803 -26.24 9.88 23.07
CA GLU A 803 -25.81 11.21 22.61
C GLU A 803 -25.52 11.24 21.11
N LEU A 804 -24.96 10.17 20.54
CA LEU A 804 -24.75 10.05 19.10
C LEU A 804 -26.08 10.03 18.33
N ALA A 805 -27.03 9.19 18.76
CA ALA A 805 -28.35 9.11 18.12
C ALA A 805 -29.10 10.44 18.20
N ALA A 806 -29.10 11.08 19.39
CA ALA A 806 -29.75 12.37 19.60
C ALA A 806 -29.15 13.47 18.71
N ARG A 807 -27.82 13.57 18.64
CA ARG A 807 -27.14 14.51 17.74
C ARG A 807 -27.46 14.25 16.28
N GLY A 808 -27.47 12.99 15.86
CA GLY A 808 -27.75 12.65 14.47
C GLY A 808 -29.16 13.05 14.03
N HIS A 809 -30.15 12.81 14.89
CA HIS A 809 -31.52 13.28 14.68
C HIS A 809 -31.58 14.79 14.48
N ASP A 810 -31.03 15.56 15.42
CA ASP A 810 -31.08 17.04 15.42
C ASP A 810 -30.32 17.66 14.22
N MET A 811 -29.12 17.15 13.92
CA MET A 811 -28.21 17.79 12.97
C MET A 811 -28.46 17.42 11.50
N LEU A 812 -29.11 16.29 11.22
CA LEU A 812 -29.23 15.77 9.86
C LEU A 812 -30.63 15.28 9.52
N PHE A 813 -31.11 14.24 10.19
CA PHE A 813 -32.30 13.52 9.72
C PHE A 813 -33.57 14.32 9.94
N ASP A 814 -33.72 14.97 11.11
CA ASP A 814 -34.89 15.80 11.38
C ASP A 814 -34.81 17.13 10.61
N LEU A 815 -33.60 17.64 10.33
CA LEU A 815 -33.42 18.80 9.46
C LEU A 815 -33.96 18.50 8.05
N VAL A 816 -33.48 17.43 7.40
CA VAL A 816 -33.89 17.06 6.03
C VAL A 816 -35.39 16.80 5.92
N GLU A 817 -35.97 16.14 6.93
CA GLU A 817 -37.40 15.83 7.00
C GLU A 817 -38.27 17.10 7.15
N ASN A 818 -37.77 18.13 7.84
CA ASN A 818 -38.53 19.34 8.13
C ASN A 818 -38.12 20.55 7.26
N LEU A 819 -37.27 20.35 6.24
CA LEU A 819 -36.95 21.40 5.27
C LEU A 819 -38.22 21.95 4.63
N ASN A 820 -38.30 23.27 4.54
CA ASN A 820 -39.43 23.98 3.95
C ASN A 820 -39.55 23.81 2.42
N LYS A 821 -38.64 23.05 1.81
CA LYS A 821 -38.57 22.77 0.36
C LYS A 821 -38.60 21.25 0.14
N PRO A 822 -39.28 20.76 -0.91
CA PRO A 822 -39.31 19.34 -1.22
C PRO A 822 -37.91 18.77 -1.47
N VAL A 823 -37.67 17.57 -0.96
CA VAL A 823 -36.39 16.85 -1.09
C VAL A 823 -36.66 15.48 -1.75
N ILE A 824 -36.00 15.22 -2.87
CA ILE A 824 -36.07 13.96 -3.63
C ILE A 824 -34.77 13.19 -3.42
N ALA A 825 -34.82 12.02 -2.83
CA ALA A 825 -33.71 11.07 -2.80
C ALA A 825 -33.65 10.30 -4.12
N ALA A 826 -32.59 10.52 -4.91
CA ALA A 826 -32.28 9.76 -6.11
C ALA A 826 -31.34 8.60 -5.74
N VAL A 827 -31.93 7.43 -5.46
CA VAL A 827 -31.22 6.25 -4.97
C VAL A 827 -30.61 5.47 -6.15
N ASN A 828 -29.35 5.79 -6.43
CA ASN A 828 -28.51 5.28 -7.54
C ASN A 828 -27.86 3.92 -7.26
N GLY A 829 -27.93 3.40 -6.03
CA GLY A 829 -27.28 2.14 -5.67
C GLY A 829 -27.65 1.63 -4.27
N PHE A 830 -26.67 1.13 -3.52
CA PHE A 830 -26.89 0.70 -2.12
C PHE A 830 -27.30 1.88 -1.22
N ALA A 831 -28.36 1.70 -0.45
CA ALA A 831 -28.76 2.56 0.67
C ALA A 831 -28.94 1.68 1.90
N LEU A 832 -27.95 1.65 2.78
CA LEU A 832 -27.89 0.75 3.93
C LEU A 832 -27.71 1.52 5.24
N GLY A 833 -28.40 1.05 6.28
CA GLY A 833 -28.40 1.65 7.61
C GLY A 833 -28.68 3.15 7.57
N GLY A 834 -27.78 3.97 8.11
CA GLY A 834 -27.88 5.44 8.08
C GLY A 834 -28.13 6.05 6.68
N GLY A 835 -27.64 5.42 5.61
CA GLY A 835 -27.94 5.86 4.24
C GLY A 835 -29.39 5.63 3.80
N LEU A 836 -30.01 4.54 4.26
CA LEU A 836 -31.45 4.32 4.08
C LEU A 836 -32.28 5.23 4.98
N GLU A 837 -31.83 5.45 6.22
CA GLU A 837 -32.48 6.39 7.15
C GLU A 837 -32.51 7.81 6.58
N LEU A 838 -31.47 8.22 5.85
CA LEU A 838 -31.41 9.52 5.17
C LEU A 838 -32.35 9.56 3.95
N ALA A 839 -32.41 8.49 3.16
CA ALA A 839 -33.37 8.38 2.06
C ALA A 839 -34.82 8.43 2.56
N MET A 840 -35.10 7.82 3.72
CA MET A 840 -36.43 7.86 4.36
C MET A 840 -36.76 9.22 4.97
N ALA A 841 -35.77 9.99 5.41
CA ALA A 841 -35.97 11.38 5.84
C ALA A 841 -36.32 12.32 4.68
N CYS A 842 -35.94 11.99 3.44
CA CYS A 842 -36.36 12.75 2.26
C CYS A 842 -37.87 12.61 2.00
N HIS A 843 -38.48 13.65 1.44
CA HIS A 843 -39.93 13.69 1.15
C HIS A 843 -40.35 12.68 0.08
N VAL A 844 -39.49 12.43 -0.92
CA VAL A 844 -39.73 11.48 -2.01
C VAL A 844 -38.49 10.64 -2.27
N ARG A 845 -38.68 9.37 -2.63
CA ARG A 845 -37.61 8.44 -3.04
C ARG A 845 -37.87 7.92 -4.45
N ILE A 846 -36.92 8.14 -5.35
CA ILE A 846 -36.89 7.52 -6.69
C ILE A 846 -35.66 6.62 -6.71
N ALA A 847 -35.83 5.35 -7.09
CA ALA A 847 -34.73 4.39 -7.08
C ALA A 847 -34.47 3.82 -8.47
N SER A 848 -33.20 3.53 -8.71
CA SER A 848 -32.73 2.75 -9.84
C SER A 848 -32.97 1.25 -9.64
N THR A 849 -33.15 0.48 -10.71
CA THR A 849 -33.42 -0.98 -10.61
C THR A 849 -32.27 -1.79 -9.98
N ASN A 850 -31.04 -1.27 -10.01
CA ASN A 850 -29.88 -1.87 -9.35
C ASN A 850 -29.79 -1.55 -7.84
N ALA A 851 -30.63 -0.64 -7.32
CA ALA A 851 -30.61 -0.27 -5.91
C ALA A 851 -30.93 -1.45 -4.98
N ARG A 852 -30.36 -1.37 -3.77
CA ARG A 852 -30.56 -2.33 -2.66
C ARG A 852 -30.73 -1.54 -1.37
N MET A 853 -31.72 -1.90 -0.56
CA MET A 853 -32.11 -1.15 0.62
C MET A 853 -32.24 -2.07 1.83
N GLY A 854 -31.68 -1.70 2.98
CA GLY A 854 -31.80 -2.49 4.19
C GLY A 854 -31.32 -1.77 5.45
N LEU A 855 -31.75 -2.26 6.60
CA LEU A 855 -31.35 -1.81 7.94
C LEU A 855 -30.66 -2.99 8.66
N PRO A 856 -29.33 -3.16 8.48
CA PRO A 856 -28.61 -4.32 8.99
C PRO A 856 -28.27 -4.26 10.50
N GLU A 857 -28.61 -3.17 11.18
CA GLU A 857 -28.14 -2.83 12.54
C GLU A 857 -28.42 -3.92 13.59
N THR A 858 -29.58 -4.58 13.50
CA THR A 858 -29.94 -5.63 14.46
C THR A 858 -29.04 -6.85 14.35
N GLY A 859 -28.46 -7.11 13.18
CA GLY A 859 -27.41 -8.11 12.98
C GLY A 859 -26.08 -7.76 13.67
N LEU A 860 -25.89 -6.48 14.03
CA LEU A 860 -24.74 -5.96 14.76
C LEU A 860 -25.02 -5.80 16.27
N GLY A 861 -26.23 -6.13 16.72
CA GLY A 861 -26.63 -6.01 18.13
C GLY A 861 -27.15 -4.63 18.53
N VAL A 862 -27.46 -3.74 17.59
CA VAL A 862 -28.03 -2.41 17.84
C VAL A 862 -29.29 -2.18 16.99
N ILE A 863 -30.14 -1.23 17.35
CA ILE A 863 -31.31 -0.88 16.52
C ILE A 863 -30.94 0.22 15.50
N PRO A 864 -31.66 0.34 14.38
CA PRO A 864 -31.57 1.52 13.51
C PRO A 864 -31.95 2.77 14.32
N GLY A 865 -30.95 3.63 14.54
CA GLY A 865 -30.97 4.67 15.57
C GLY A 865 -31.31 6.07 15.06
N TYR A 866 -31.40 6.28 13.74
CA TYR A 866 -31.63 7.59 13.12
C TYR A 866 -33.03 7.69 12.50
N GLY A 867 -34.01 7.09 13.17
CA GLY A 867 -35.41 7.07 12.74
C GLY A 867 -35.80 5.89 11.85
N GLY A 868 -34.90 4.93 11.61
CA GLY A 868 -35.19 3.72 10.83
C GLY A 868 -36.28 2.86 11.43
N THR A 869 -36.42 2.82 12.76
CA THR A 869 -37.53 2.12 13.43
C THR A 869 -38.88 2.82 13.25
N GLN A 870 -38.89 4.15 13.13
CA GLN A 870 -40.13 4.94 13.07
C GLN A 870 -40.56 5.21 11.63
N ARG A 871 -39.66 5.76 10.80
CA ARG A 871 -39.94 6.15 9.40
C ARG A 871 -40.25 4.94 8.53
N LEU A 872 -39.52 3.82 8.70
CA LEU A 872 -39.81 2.61 7.94
C LEU A 872 -41.21 2.08 8.25
N ALA A 873 -41.61 2.04 9.52
CA ALA A 873 -42.94 1.59 9.93
C ALA A 873 -44.05 2.48 9.36
N ASN A 874 -43.81 3.79 9.27
CA ASN A 874 -44.74 4.74 8.66
C ASN A 874 -44.86 4.57 7.14
N LEU A 875 -43.77 4.17 6.46
CA LEU A 875 -43.73 4.03 4.99
C LEU A 875 -44.26 2.68 4.49
N VAL A 876 -43.81 1.56 5.07
CA VAL A 876 -44.16 0.20 4.58
C VAL A 876 -45.15 -0.54 5.48
N GLY A 877 -45.55 0.08 6.60
CA GLY A 877 -46.38 -0.54 7.62
C GLY A 877 -45.59 -1.41 8.61
N LYS A 878 -46.11 -1.53 9.83
CA LYS A 878 -45.45 -2.22 10.96
C LYS A 878 -44.96 -3.63 10.63
N GLY A 879 -45.77 -4.44 9.95
CA GLY A 879 -45.42 -5.85 9.68
C GLY A 879 -44.15 -6.00 8.83
N ARG A 880 -44.08 -5.25 7.73
CA ARG A 880 -42.93 -5.26 6.81
C ARG A 880 -41.71 -4.57 7.43
N ALA A 881 -41.93 -3.51 8.20
CA ALA A 881 -40.84 -2.88 8.95
C ALA A 881 -40.21 -3.85 9.96
N MET A 882 -41.03 -4.61 10.70
CA MET A 882 -40.53 -5.64 11.61
C MET A 882 -39.81 -6.77 10.86
N GLU A 883 -40.31 -7.20 9.71
CA GLU A 883 -39.63 -8.19 8.87
C GLU A 883 -38.24 -7.69 8.47
N MET A 884 -38.12 -6.49 7.91
CA MET A 884 -36.84 -5.92 7.48
C MET A 884 -35.89 -5.68 8.67
N ILE A 885 -36.38 -5.12 9.77
CA ILE A 885 -35.55 -4.81 10.95
C ILE A 885 -35.12 -6.08 11.67
N CYS A 886 -35.99 -7.08 11.85
CA CYS A 886 -35.63 -8.28 12.60
C CYS A 886 -34.79 -9.27 11.80
N THR A 887 -34.90 -9.28 10.48
CA THR A 887 -34.08 -10.15 9.61
C THR A 887 -32.72 -9.54 9.27
N ALA A 888 -32.57 -8.21 9.39
CA ALA A 888 -31.40 -7.47 8.94
C ALA A 888 -31.10 -7.65 7.43
N GLU A 889 -32.07 -8.15 6.66
CA GLU A 889 -31.91 -8.46 5.24
C GLU A 889 -32.12 -7.22 4.35
N MET A 890 -31.45 -7.22 3.20
CA MET A 890 -31.63 -6.22 2.17
C MET A 890 -32.76 -6.63 1.22
N ILE A 891 -33.63 -5.68 0.88
CA ILE A 891 -34.61 -5.82 -0.18
C ILE A 891 -34.12 -5.19 -1.49
N LYS A 892 -34.60 -5.74 -2.60
CA LYS A 892 -34.36 -5.20 -3.94
C LYS A 892 -35.30 -4.03 -4.25
N ALA A 893 -34.93 -3.21 -5.23
CA ALA A 893 -35.66 -1.99 -5.59
C ALA A 893 -37.10 -2.23 -6.10
N ASP A 894 -37.34 -3.35 -6.79
CA ASP A 894 -38.67 -3.83 -7.18
C ASP A 894 -39.55 -4.07 -5.95
N ARG A 895 -39.01 -4.80 -4.97
CA ARG A 895 -39.74 -5.05 -3.71
C ARG A 895 -39.92 -3.77 -2.91
N ALA A 896 -38.94 -2.88 -2.88
CA ALA A 896 -39.04 -1.59 -2.20
C ALA A 896 -40.13 -0.70 -2.82
N TYR A 897 -40.33 -0.78 -4.14
CA TYR A 897 -41.42 -0.09 -4.84
C TYR A 897 -42.79 -0.71 -4.49
N GLU A 898 -42.91 -2.03 -4.54
CA GLU A 898 -44.16 -2.74 -4.17
C GLU A 898 -44.59 -2.50 -2.72
N THR A 899 -43.62 -2.31 -1.82
CA THR A 899 -43.91 -2.13 -0.39
C THR A 899 -44.28 -0.70 -0.02
N GLY A 900 -44.06 0.27 -0.92
CA GLY A 900 -44.26 1.70 -0.69
C GLY A 900 -43.04 2.42 -0.11
N LEU A 901 -41.90 1.74 0.05
CA LEU A 901 -40.65 2.36 0.47
C LEU A 901 -40.11 3.33 -0.59
N VAL A 902 -40.28 2.98 -1.87
CA VAL A 902 -39.86 3.79 -3.03
C VAL A 902 -41.09 4.30 -3.77
N ASN A 903 -41.11 5.58 -4.14
CA ASN A 903 -42.23 6.21 -4.85
C ASN A 903 -42.22 5.91 -6.35
N GLN A 904 -41.04 5.73 -6.96
CA GLN A 904 -40.89 5.42 -8.38
C GLN A 904 -39.62 4.60 -8.63
N LEU A 905 -39.73 3.58 -9.49
CA LEU A 905 -38.64 2.73 -9.93
C LEU A 905 -38.33 2.99 -11.42
N VAL A 906 -37.06 3.21 -11.74
CA VAL A 906 -36.59 3.54 -13.11
C VAL A 906 -35.27 2.83 -13.44
N ALA A 907 -34.90 2.78 -14.71
CA ALA A 907 -33.59 2.29 -15.12
C ALA A 907 -32.47 3.21 -14.56
N PRO A 908 -31.25 2.71 -14.29
CA PRO A 908 -30.17 3.50 -13.73
C PRO A 908 -29.87 4.78 -14.52
N GLU A 909 -29.85 4.68 -15.85
CA GLU A 909 -29.62 5.79 -16.79
C GLU A 909 -30.74 6.84 -16.79
N GLU A 910 -31.95 6.48 -16.36
CA GLU A 910 -33.13 7.37 -16.33
C GLU A 910 -33.34 8.03 -14.95
N LEU A 911 -32.53 7.66 -13.94
CA LEU A 911 -32.76 8.07 -12.55
C LEU A 911 -32.78 9.59 -12.39
N MET A 912 -31.76 10.27 -12.90
CA MET A 912 -31.67 11.73 -12.76
C MET A 912 -32.72 12.46 -13.59
N GLU A 913 -33.00 11.98 -14.81
CA GLU A 913 -34.06 12.53 -15.67
C GLU A 913 -35.43 12.43 -14.97
N SER A 914 -35.73 11.29 -14.35
CA SER A 914 -36.98 11.09 -13.62
C SER A 914 -37.09 12.00 -12.39
N CYS A 915 -36.01 12.18 -11.64
CA CYS A 915 -35.96 13.10 -10.50
C CYS A 915 -36.19 14.56 -10.95
N GLN A 916 -35.56 14.98 -12.03
CA GLN A 916 -35.75 16.31 -12.62
C GLN A 916 -37.19 16.50 -13.13
N ALA A 917 -37.74 15.51 -13.82
CA ALA A 917 -39.12 15.55 -14.31
C ALA A 917 -40.13 15.71 -13.17
N MET A 918 -39.87 15.09 -12.01
CA MET A 918 -40.68 15.27 -10.81
C MET A 918 -40.49 16.65 -10.17
N ALA A 919 -39.25 17.12 -10.06
CA ALA A 919 -38.94 18.44 -9.53
C ALA A 919 -39.59 19.57 -10.37
N VAL A 920 -39.56 19.47 -11.70
CA VAL A 920 -40.23 20.41 -12.62
C VAL A 920 -41.75 20.45 -12.42
N LYS A 921 -42.37 19.35 -11.98
CA LYS A 921 -43.79 19.34 -11.61
C LYS A 921 -44.03 20.10 -10.29
N MET A 922 -43.14 19.96 -9.31
CA MET A 922 -43.24 20.63 -8.01
C MET A 922 -43.00 22.15 -8.12
N ILE A 923 -42.03 22.59 -8.92
CA ILE A 923 -41.67 24.02 -9.10
C ILE A 923 -42.85 24.86 -9.63
N LYS A 924 -43.75 24.24 -10.40
CA LYS A 924 -44.94 24.91 -10.97
C LYS A 924 -46.00 25.27 -9.94
N ASN A 925 -45.92 24.75 -8.72
CA ASN A 925 -46.89 24.99 -7.65
C ASN A 925 -46.39 26.05 -6.67
N SER A 926 -47.26 26.54 -5.78
CA SER A 926 -46.90 27.55 -4.78
C SER A 926 -45.85 27.00 -3.80
N PRO A 927 -44.71 27.69 -3.61
CA PRO A 927 -43.71 27.31 -2.61
C PRO A 927 -44.29 27.35 -1.20
N GLN A 928 -45.07 28.40 -0.87
CA GLN A 928 -45.62 28.58 0.47
C GLN A 928 -46.67 27.50 0.80
N ALA A 929 -47.51 27.14 -0.17
CA ALA A 929 -48.48 26.06 0.01
C ALA A 929 -47.80 24.69 0.15
N ILE A 930 -46.73 24.43 -0.62
CA ILE A 930 -45.93 23.20 -0.48
C ILE A 930 -45.29 23.12 0.91
N GLN A 931 -44.70 24.21 1.39
CA GLN A 931 -44.12 24.30 2.73
C GLN A 931 -45.16 23.99 3.81
N SER A 932 -46.33 24.61 3.72
CA SER A 932 -47.44 24.35 4.63
C SER A 932 -47.89 22.89 4.58
N ALA A 933 -47.97 22.28 3.39
CA ALA A 933 -48.32 20.87 3.24
C ALA A 933 -47.29 19.93 3.89
N ILE A 934 -45.98 20.18 3.71
CA ILE A 934 -44.91 19.41 4.37
C ILE A 934 -45.10 19.44 5.89
N ARG A 935 -45.29 20.65 6.46
CA ARG A 935 -45.49 20.81 7.91
C ARG A 935 -46.73 20.08 8.42
N SER A 936 -47.85 20.18 7.71
CA SER A 936 -49.10 19.50 8.08
C SER A 936 -48.97 17.98 8.03
N VAL A 937 -48.35 17.44 6.98
CA VAL A 937 -48.16 15.99 6.81
C VAL A 937 -47.24 15.44 7.91
N ASN A 938 -46.07 16.07 8.14
CA ASN A 938 -45.11 15.61 9.14
C ASN A 938 -45.70 15.64 10.56
N ALA A 939 -46.54 16.63 10.88
CA ALA A 939 -47.21 16.72 12.18
C ALA A 939 -48.10 15.50 12.48
N GLY A 940 -48.67 14.85 11.45
CA GLY A 940 -49.48 13.64 11.60
C GLY A 940 -48.68 12.41 12.03
N PHE A 941 -47.35 12.42 11.85
CA PHE A 941 -46.46 11.32 12.21
C PHE A 941 -45.62 11.59 13.48
N LYS A 942 -45.83 12.73 14.14
CA LYS A 942 -45.18 13.07 15.43
C LYS A 942 -46.09 12.73 16.60
N PHE A 943 -45.59 11.89 17.52
CA PHE A 943 -46.34 11.50 18.71
C PHE A 943 -46.69 12.72 19.57
N GLY A 944 -47.96 12.81 20.00
CA GLY A 944 -48.45 13.92 20.82
C GLY A 944 -48.82 15.20 20.06
N MET A 945 -48.63 15.24 18.73
CA MET A 945 -49.12 16.33 17.88
C MET A 945 -50.45 15.97 17.21
N ASN A 946 -51.36 16.94 17.10
CA ASN A 946 -52.58 16.79 16.31
C ASN A 946 -52.35 17.35 14.91
N GLY A 947 -52.11 16.45 13.94
CA GLY A 947 -51.88 16.82 12.53
C GLY A 947 -52.99 17.69 11.95
N PHE A 948 -54.27 17.41 12.24
CA PHE A 948 -55.40 18.22 11.77
C PHE A 948 -55.38 19.64 12.33
N LYS A 949 -54.91 19.83 13.58
CA LYS A 949 -54.78 21.17 14.15
C LYS A 949 -53.73 21.98 13.40
N VAL A 950 -52.57 21.38 13.13
CA VAL A 950 -51.50 22.02 12.34
C VAL A 950 -51.98 22.29 10.91
N GLU A 951 -52.70 21.35 10.30
CA GLU A 951 -53.32 21.53 8.98
C GLU A 951 -54.27 22.73 8.94
N ILE A 952 -55.18 22.86 9.93
CA ILE A 952 -56.11 24.00 10.00
C ILE A 952 -55.35 25.33 10.08
N GLU A 953 -54.30 25.39 10.91
CA GLU A 953 -53.48 26.59 11.08
C GLU A 953 -52.71 26.94 9.79
N GLU A 954 -52.04 25.96 9.18
CA GLU A 954 -51.28 26.14 7.93
C GLU A 954 -52.19 26.45 6.73
N PHE A 955 -53.35 25.82 6.64
CA PHE A 955 -54.38 26.11 5.64
C PHE A 955 -54.86 27.56 5.75
N GLY A 956 -55.11 28.05 6.98
CA GLY A 956 -55.47 29.43 7.25
C GLY A 956 -54.37 30.42 6.81
N LYS A 957 -53.09 30.12 7.11
CA LYS A 957 -51.95 30.94 6.70
C LYS A 957 -51.87 31.12 5.18
N CYS A 958 -52.20 30.09 4.41
CA CYS A 958 -52.15 30.12 2.94
C CYS A 958 -53.01 31.26 2.34
N PHE A 959 -54.17 31.59 2.92
CA PHE A 959 -55.05 32.67 2.41
C PHE A 959 -54.42 34.07 2.51
N GLY A 960 -53.45 34.25 3.42
CA GLY A 960 -52.72 35.50 3.58
C GLY A 960 -51.56 35.69 2.59
N THR A 961 -51.24 34.67 1.80
CA THR A 961 -50.05 34.66 0.94
C THR A 961 -50.28 35.33 -0.41
N GLU A 962 -49.23 35.90 -1.00
CA GLU A 962 -49.28 36.41 -2.37
C GLU A 962 -49.46 35.29 -3.40
N ASP A 963 -48.96 34.08 -3.08
CA ASP A 963 -49.16 32.89 -3.91
C ASP A 963 -50.64 32.54 -4.07
N PHE A 964 -51.42 32.57 -2.98
CA PHE A 964 -52.85 32.26 -3.05
C PHE A 964 -53.60 33.28 -3.92
N LYS A 965 -53.26 34.57 -3.81
CA LYS A 965 -53.83 35.63 -4.65
C LYS A 965 -53.50 35.40 -6.13
N GLU A 966 -52.25 35.10 -6.44
CA GLU A 966 -51.80 34.84 -7.81
C GLU A 966 -52.41 33.55 -8.38
N GLY A 967 -52.43 32.46 -7.61
CA GLY A 967 -53.01 31.19 -8.03
C GLY A 967 -54.50 31.30 -8.31
N THR A 968 -55.25 31.96 -7.43
CA THR A 968 -56.70 32.19 -7.61
C THR A 968 -56.97 33.09 -8.81
N ARG A 969 -56.21 34.18 -8.97
CA ARG A 969 -56.33 35.08 -10.12
C ARG A 969 -56.03 34.35 -11.44
N ALA A 970 -54.92 33.62 -11.50
CA ALA A 970 -54.52 32.86 -12.69
C ALA A 970 -55.57 31.81 -13.10
N PHE A 971 -56.16 31.13 -12.10
CA PHE A 971 -57.23 30.16 -12.33
C PHE A 971 -58.50 30.82 -12.91
N LEU A 972 -58.94 31.94 -12.34
CA LEU A 972 -60.09 32.71 -12.85
C LEU A 972 -59.83 33.25 -14.26
N GLU A 973 -58.60 33.67 -14.54
CA GLU A 973 -58.15 34.18 -15.84
C GLU A 973 -57.77 33.07 -16.85
N LYS A 974 -57.89 31.79 -16.48
CA LYS A 974 -57.52 30.62 -17.30
C LYS A 974 -56.09 30.66 -17.87
N ARG A 975 -55.15 31.22 -17.12
CA ARG A 975 -53.72 31.24 -17.44
C ARG A 975 -52.93 30.41 -16.43
N LYS A 976 -51.66 30.13 -16.74
CA LYS A 976 -50.75 29.50 -15.77
C LYS A 976 -50.41 30.50 -14.66
N ALA A 977 -50.44 30.04 -13.42
CA ALA A 977 -50.00 30.82 -12.27
C ALA A 977 -48.48 31.02 -12.31
N ASN A 978 -48.03 32.22 -11.94
CA ASN A 978 -46.61 32.54 -11.84
C ASN A 978 -46.24 32.83 -10.38
N PHE A 979 -45.90 31.79 -9.64
CA PHE A 979 -45.49 31.89 -8.24
C PHE A 979 -44.05 32.42 -8.17
N LYS A 980 -43.87 33.57 -7.52
CA LYS A 980 -42.53 34.15 -7.31
C LYS A 980 -41.71 33.27 -6.36
N ALA A 981 -40.40 33.35 -6.51
CA ALA A 981 -39.44 32.61 -5.69
C ALA A 981 -39.38 33.21 -4.28
#